data_AF-A0AAV9AYQ5-F1
#
_entry.id   AF-A0AAV9AYQ5-F1
#
_cell.length_a   1.000
_cell.length_b   1.000
_cell.length_c   1.000
_cell.angle_alpha   90.00
_cell.angle_beta   90.00
_cell.angle_gamma   90.00
#
_symmetry.space_group_name_H-M   'P 1'
#
loop_
_entity.id
_entity.type
_entity.pdbx_description
1 polymer ?
#
loop_
_entity_poly.entity_id
_entity_poly.type
_entity_poly.pdbx_seq_one_letter_code
_entity_poly.pdbx_strand_id
1 'polypeptide(L)'
;MGSLDSGFPIKRASPLLRPPSPSPSLSSSPRRGDRGHMSLLQRPRSKLARLLFLFEKVDYLQWICTVIAFFFVVILFQAFLPGFITEKSGVATRASPRDSWDFGGLGDLDFGEGIRFEPTKLLERFRKERVEVNSSVAALGRPRKRLAIRGPELALVVVDLSPDASQLLMVTLAVALKEIGYTIQVFAFADGPVHAIWRNIGVPVEILQINGRSQFTVDWLNYNGVLVNSLEAGMVISCLSQDPFKSLPVIWTIPERELALRLAGYASNGQMQLMTDWKQKFSRATVVVFPNYVLPMMYSTLDSGNFFVIPGSPAEAWEAKILSASRNVHELRVEKGYASEDFIIAIVGSQFFYTGSLLEHALILKAIVPLLAHFPSDDAPHSHLKVVVLSGNSTGAFNISLEAIALNLGYPKGTMEQIIIDKDESSFLGIADIVVYGSFLEEQSFPAILIKAMGLGKLVIAPDLPIIRKYVDDGVNGYLFPKENIVLLTETLFQLISSGKLSPSARNIALIGKENAANLLVSEVIEGYASLLENVLSLPSEISSPKAIADIPKHRKVNWQWILFKGLKYENNDFNGYRILDKLEEQWYRTHMDNSANSTKIMDQEFSPANWAEEKLIEMENTRRRLAEEELKDRTDQPRGTWEDVYRSAKRVDRAKNELHERDDRELERTGQPLCIYEPYSGEGAWPFLHNSSLYRGIGLVGYDFF
;
A
#
# COMPACT_ATOMS: atom_id res chain seq x y z
N MET A 1 -28.25 -82.80 22.24
CA MET A 1 -27.16 -81.84 22.01
C MET A 1 -27.80 -80.62 21.37
N GLY A 2 -27.84 -79.42 21.94
CA GLY A 2 -27.08 -78.85 23.06
C GLY A 2 -26.30 -77.63 22.54
N SER A 3 -26.31 -76.44 23.17
CA SER A 3 -26.86 -76.09 24.49
C SER A 3 -27.02 -74.56 24.66
N LEU A 4 -28.20 -74.11 25.13
CA LEU A 4 -28.50 -72.92 25.96
C LEU A 4 -28.08 -71.51 25.43
N ASP A 5 -28.91 -70.45 25.48
CA ASP A 5 -29.55 -69.76 26.63
C ASP A 5 -28.50 -69.17 27.61
N SER A 6 -28.55 -67.93 28.10
CA SER A 6 -29.67 -67.04 28.46
C SER A 6 -29.14 -65.58 28.66
N GLY A 7 -29.90 -64.51 28.99
CA GLY A 7 -31.31 -64.38 29.33
C GLY A 7 -31.78 -62.91 29.56
N PHE A 8 -33.07 -62.77 29.85
CA PHE A 8 -33.85 -61.53 30.09
C PHE A 8 -34.01 -61.26 31.65
N PRO A 9 -34.95 -60.45 32.20
CA PRO A 9 -35.25 -59.00 32.03
C PRO A 9 -35.62 -58.21 33.35
N ILE A 10 -36.00 -56.93 33.22
CA ILE A 10 -37.20 -56.27 33.85
C ILE A 10 -37.20 -55.66 35.30
N LYS A 11 -37.70 -54.39 35.36
CA LYS A 11 -38.50 -53.64 36.40
C LYS A 11 -38.11 -53.51 37.89
N ARG A 12 -38.13 -52.21 38.32
CA ARG A 12 -38.78 -51.59 39.52
C ARG A 12 -38.32 -51.94 40.97
N ALA A 13 -38.25 -50.86 41.78
CA ALA A 13 -38.50 -50.78 43.24
C ALA A 13 -37.45 -51.41 44.20
N SER A 14 -37.25 -50.95 45.46
CA SER A 14 -37.60 -49.67 46.14
C SER A 14 -36.62 -49.38 47.34
N PRO A 15 -36.94 -48.93 48.60
CA PRO A 15 -36.09 -47.94 49.30
C PRO A 15 -35.54 -48.32 50.71
N LEU A 16 -34.50 -47.60 51.21
CA LEU A 16 -34.09 -47.63 52.63
C LEU A 16 -33.56 -46.28 53.21
N LEU A 17 -34.09 -45.90 54.38
CA LEU A 17 -33.45 -45.28 55.58
C LEU A 17 -32.67 -43.93 55.54
N ARG A 18 -33.39 -42.82 55.82
CA ARG A 18 -33.36 -41.94 57.05
C ARG A 18 -32.11 -41.94 58.00
N PRO A 19 -31.88 -40.87 58.81
CA PRO A 19 -31.54 -39.45 58.55
C PRO A 19 -30.30 -38.98 59.41
N PRO A 20 -29.99 -37.66 59.66
CA PRO A 20 -30.76 -36.76 60.56
C PRO A 20 -30.96 -35.29 60.08
N SER A 21 -31.61 -34.50 60.95
CA SER A 21 -32.14 -33.11 60.91
C SER A 21 -31.08 -31.98 61.08
N PRO A 22 -31.37 -30.65 60.91
CA PRO A 22 -32.68 -29.98 61.08
C PRO A 22 -33.12 -28.89 60.06
N SER A 23 -34.31 -28.31 60.34
CA SER A 23 -35.23 -27.48 59.54
C SER A 23 -35.59 -26.15 60.30
N PRO A 24 -36.56 -25.26 59.94
CA PRO A 24 -37.60 -25.24 58.87
C PRO A 24 -37.36 -24.08 57.84
N SER A 25 -38.26 -23.27 57.25
CA SER A 25 -39.71 -22.94 57.35
C SER A 25 -40.11 -22.03 56.14
N LEU A 26 -41.37 -21.81 55.71
CA LEU A 26 -42.68 -22.48 55.85
C LEU A 26 -43.70 -21.81 54.86
N SER A 27 -44.67 -22.55 54.28
CA SER A 27 -45.90 -22.06 53.56
C SER A 27 -45.73 -21.21 52.27
N SER A 28 -46.68 -21.13 51.32
CA SER A 28 -47.95 -21.87 51.08
C SER A 28 -48.42 -21.75 49.60
N SER A 29 -49.27 -22.69 49.17
CA SER A 29 -50.12 -22.67 47.94
C SER A 29 -51.55 -22.13 48.26
N PRO A 30 -52.55 -21.92 47.35
CA PRO A 30 -52.73 -22.59 46.03
C PRO A 30 -53.57 -21.92 44.87
N ARG A 31 -53.56 -22.59 43.69
CA ARG A 31 -54.70 -22.85 42.73
C ARG A 31 -55.34 -21.75 41.82
N ARG A 32 -55.67 -22.23 40.59
CA ARG A 32 -56.75 -21.86 39.62
C ARG A 32 -56.66 -20.53 38.83
N GLY A 33 -57.03 -20.58 37.54
CA GLY A 33 -57.37 -19.40 36.74
C GLY A 33 -57.36 -19.60 35.20
N ASP A 34 -58.53 -19.93 34.64
CA ASP A 34 -58.84 -20.18 33.21
C ASP A 34 -58.74 -18.93 32.28
N ARG A 35 -58.83 -19.16 30.94
CA ARG A 35 -59.05 -18.23 29.80
C ARG A 35 -57.90 -17.34 29.28
N GLY A 36 -57.58 -17.57 28.01
CA GLY A 36 -56.67 -16.78 27.18
C GLY A 36 -57.25 -15.52 26.56
N HIS A 37 -56.43 -14.89 25.70
CA HIS A 37 -56.82 -14.14 24.50
C HIS A 37 -55.57 -13.92 23.61
N MET A 38 -55.74 -13.68 22.31
CA MET A 38 -54.63 -13.38 21.39
C MET A 38 -54.16 -11.92 21.50
N SER A 39 -52.87 -11.66 21.24
CA SER A 39 -52.41 -10.42 20.58
C SER A 39 -50.99 -10.57 19.99
N LEU A 40 -50.63 -9.66 19.09
CA LEU A 40 -49.56 -9.78 18.10
C LEU A 40 -48.12 -9.62 18.63
N LEU A 41 -47.20 -10.28 17.91
CA LEU A 41 -45.87 -9.80 17.48
C LEU A 41 -45.40 -8.44 18.06
N GLN A 42 -44.33 -8.46 18.87
CA GLN A 42 -43.39 -7.34 18.95
C GLN A 42 -41.93 -7.81 18.96
N ARG A 43 -41.10 -7.17 18.11
CA ARG A 43 -39.63 -7.32 18.09
C ARG A 43 -39.03 -6.68 19.36
N PRO A 44 -37.98 -7.25 19.97
CA PRO A 44 -37.26 -6.60 21.05
C PRO A 44 -36.46 -5.40 20.54
N ARG A 45 -36.86 -4.18 20.91
CA ARG A 45 -36.05 -2.95 20.71
C ARG A 45 -35.05 -2.74 21.85
N SER A 46 -34.00 -1.97 21.56
CA SER A 46 -32.75 -1.86 22.33
C SER A 46 -32.91 -1.34 23.77
N LYS A 47 -32.07 -1.85 24.68
CA LYS A 47 -32.08 -1.53 26.12
C LYS A 47 -31.57 -0.11 26.48
N LEU A 48 -31.18 0.72 25.51
CA LEU A 48 -30.56 2.04 25.76
C LEU A 48 -31.56 3.12 26.22
N ALA A 49 -32.83 3.04 25.82
CA ALA A 49 -33.84 4.04 26.18
C ALA A 49 -34.21 4.09 27.67
N ARG A 50 -33.69 3.16 28.50
CA ARG A 50 -34.02 3.05 29.93
C ARG A 50 -32.95 3.63 30.88
N LEU A 51 -31.88 4.21 30.33
CA LEU A 51 -30.77 4.82 31.11
C LEU A 51 -30.86 6.36 31.16
N LEU A 52 -31.64 6.97 30.27
CA LEU A 52 -31.83 8.44 30.17
C LEU A 52 -32.98 8.99 31.04
N PHE A 53 -33.70 8.14 31.78
CA PHE A 53 -34.92 8.51 32.51
C PHE A 53 -34.73 8.54 34.04
N LEU A 54 -33.50 8.81 34.50
CA LEU A 54 -33.09 8.74 35.92
C LEU A 54 -32.36 10.00 36.44
N PHE A 55 -32.37 11.10 35.67
CA PHE A 55 -31.70 12.36 36.02
C PHE A 55 -32.63 13.59 35.94
N GLU A 56 -33.88 13.45 36.41
CA GLU A 56 -34.61 14.63 36.88
C GLU A 56 -34.08 15.04 38.27
N LYS A 57 -33.77 16.34 38.44
CA LYS A 57 -33.13 16.95 39.63
C LYS A 57 -31.65 16.60 39.84
N VAL A 58 -30.81 17.13 38.95
CA VAL A 58 -29.45 17.57 39.30
C VAL A 58 -29.45 19.10 39.17
N ASP A 59 -29.02 19.81 40.22
CA ASP A 59 -29.08 21.28 40.23
C ASP A 59 -28.11 21.91 39.21
N TYR A 60 -28.54 23.01 38.60
CA TYR A 60 -27.77 23.74 37.58
C TYR A 60 -26.36 24.15 38.09
N LEU A 61 -26.27 24.49 39.37
CA LEU A 61 -25.01 24.82 40.05
C LEU A 61 -24.05 23.63 40.09
N GLN A 62 -24.57 22.40 40.23
CA GLN A 62 -23.78 21.18 40.26
C GLN A 62 -23.22 20.84 38.87
N TRP A 63 -23.99 21.13 37.81
CA TRP A 63 -23.51 21.09 36.42
C TRP A 63 -22.42 22.13 36.14
N ILE A 64 -22.56 23.35 36.66
CA ILE A 64 -21.53 24.40 36.54
C ILE A 64 -20.25 23.96 37.27
N CYS A 65 -20.36 23.43 38.49
CA CYS A 65 -19.21 22.93 39.24
C CYS A 65 -18.51 21.74 38.58
N THR A 66 -19.24 20.79 37.96
CA THR A 66 -18.60 19.67 37.25
C THR A 66 -17.93 20.11 35.94
N VAL A 67 -18.51 21.08 35.22
CA VAL A 67 -17.87 21.68 34.03
C VAL A 67 -16.61 22.47 34.42
N ILE A 68 -16.64 23.26 35.50
CA ILE A 68 -15.45 23.96 36.01
C ILE A 68 -14.37 22.97 36.45
N ALA A 69 -14.75 21.91 37.19
CA ALA A 69 -13.81 20.87 37.59
C ALA A 69 -13.20 20.13 36.39
N PHE A 70 -14.00 19.85 35.35
CA PHE A 70 -13.51 19.26 34.10
C PHE A 70 -12.50 20.18 33.39
N PHE A 71 -12.80 21.47 33.24
CA PHE A 71 -11.83 22.42 32.68
C PHE A 71 -10.57 22.57 33.54
N PHE A 72 -10.68 22.55 34.87
CA PHE A 72 -9.53 22.60 35.77
C PHE A 72 -8.64 21.34 35.64
N VAL A 73 -9.25 20.17 35.49
CA VAL A 73 -8.53 18.92 35.20
C VAL A 73 -7.88 18.97 33.81
N VAL A 74 -8.56 19.47 32.77
CA VAL A 74 -7.97 19.63 31.43
C VAL A 74 -6.78 20.61 31.44
N ILE A 75 -6.89 21.73 32.16
CA ILE A 75 -5.80 22.71 32.31
C ILE A 75 -4.62 22.10 33.07
N LEU A 76 -4.86 21.35 34.15
CA LEU A 76 -3.80 20.60 34.84
C LEU A 76 -3.17 19.54 33.92
N PHE A 77 -3.96 18.81 33.14
CA PHE A 77 -3.45 17.80 32.21
C PHE A 77 -2.60 18.43 31.10
N GLN A 78 -2.99 19.60 30.59
CA GLN A 78 -2.17 20.38 29.65
C GLN A 78 -0.91 20.96 30.30
N ALA A 79 -0.95 21.36 31.58
CA ALA A 79 0.20 21.90 32.31
C ALA A 79 1.22 20.84 32.74
N PHE A 80 0.82 19.57 32.84
CA PHE A 80 1.67 18.44 33.23
C PHE A 80 1.96 17.43 32.11
N LEU A 81 1.50 17.69 30.87
CA LEU A 81 1.93 16.95 29.68
C LEU A 81 3.26 17.51 29.15
N PRO A 82 4.35 16.72 29.09
CA PRO A 82 5.62 17.15 28.52
C PRO A 82 5.57 17.14 26.99
N GLY A 83 4.99 18.19 26.38
CA GLY A 83 4.91 18.22 24.90
C GLY A 83 4.11 19.34 24.25
N PHE A 84 4.45 20.60 24.48
CA PHE A 84 4.23 21.67 23.47
C PHE A 84 5.12 22.90 23.75
N ILE A 85 6.38 22.87 23.31
CA ILE A 85 7.25 24.05 23.38
C ILE A 85 6.84 25.03 22.28
N THR A 86 6.05 26.05 22.65
CA THR A 86 5.93 27.27 21.84
C THR A 86 7.18 28.12 22.07
N GLU A 87 7.77 28.63 20.99
CA GLU A 87 8.98 29.45 21.07
C GLU A 87 8.77 30.70 21.93
N LYS A 88 9.70 30.95 22.85
CA LYS A 88 9.90 32.27 23.46
C LYS A 88 11.38 32.59 23.54
N SER A 89 11.79 33.60 22.78
CA SER A 89 13.10 34.24 22.89
C SER A 89 13.30 34.83 24.29
N GLY A 90 14.42 34.53 24.96
CA GLY A 90 14.64 35.01 26.33
C GLY A 90 16.06 34.84 26.87
N VAL A 91 16.91 35.83 26.58
CA VAL A 91 18.11 36.24 27.37
C VAL A 91 19.18 35.17 27.66
N ALA A 92 20.38 35.39 27.09
CA ALA A 92 21.57 34.62 27.47
C ALA A 92 22.09 35.00 28.87
N THR A 93 22.36 33.99 29.71
CA THR A 93 23.09 34.15 30.98
C THR A 93 24.49 33.54 30.85
N ARG A 94 25.53 34.29 31.23
CA ARG A 94 26.93 33.85 31.11
C ARG A 94 27.26 32.74 32.13
N ALA A 95 27.85 31.65 31.65
CA ALA A 95 28.66 30.73 32.45
C ALA A 95 30.12 30.76 31.94
N SER A 96 31.08 30.66 32.86
CA SER A 96 32.52 30.64 32.53
C SER A 96 32.99 29.19 32.36
N PRO A 97 33.83 28.85 31.36
CA PRO A 97 34.12 27.46 31.04
C PRO A 97 35.29 26.89 31.85
N ARG A 98 35.04 25.88 32.70
CA ARG A 98 36.02 24.85 33.10
C ARG A 98 35.45 23.68 33.94
N ASP A 99 34.42 23.03 33.42
CA ASP A 99 34.04 21.67 33.86
C ASP A 99 33.93 20.77 32.63
N SER A 100 34.51 19.57 32.71
CA SER A 100 34.48 18.60 31.61
C SER A 100 33.09 17.99 31.47
N TRP A 101 32.57 17.94 30.23
CA TRP A 101 31.37 17.16 29.92
C TRP A 101 31.68 15.66 30.04
N ASP A 102 31.48 15.12 31.24
CA ASP A 102 31.74 13.73 31.56
C ASP A 102 30.53 12.85 31.18
N PHE A 103 30.63 12.17 30.04
CA PHE A 103 29.55 11.34 29.47
C PHE A 103 29.56 9.91 30.04
N GLY A 104 29.85 9.75 31.34
CA GLY A 104 29.96 8.46 32.04
C GLY A 104 28.67 7.62 32.11
N GLY A 105 27.57 8.10 31.54
CA GLY A 105 26.25 7.44 31.52
C GLY A 105 25.77 6.99 30.13
N LEU A 106 26.68 6.75 29.18
CA LEU A 106 26.32 6.50 27.77
C LEU A 106 25.37 5.30 27.53
N GLY A 107 25.36 4.33 28.45
CA GLY A 107 24.49 3.14 28.38
C GLY A 107 23.06 3.33 28.90
N ASP A 108 22.70 4.51 29.41
CA ASP A 108 21.36 4.86 29.93
C ASP A 108 20.66 5.90 29.02
N LEU A 109 21.16 6.08 27.80
CA LEU A 109 20.60 6.96 26.77
C LEU A 109 19.59 6.19 25.92
N ASP A 110 18.31 6.56 26.01
CA ASP A 110 17.29 6.07 25.08
C ASP A 110 17.43 6.77 23.72
N PHE A 111 17.95 6.05 22.73
CA PHE A 111 18.05 6.50 21.34
C PHE A 111 16.72 6.38 20.58
N GLY A 112 15.71 5.73 21.18
CA GLY A 112 14.33 5.62 20.69
C GLY A 112 14.10 4.50 19.68
N GLU A 113 12.91 3.86 19.74
CA GLU A 113 12.41 3.10 18.59
C GLU A 113 11.85 4.09 17.54
N GLY A 114 12.41 4.03 16.32
CA GLY A 114 11.95 4.86 15.20
C GLY A 114 10.52 4.52 14.76
N ILE A 115 9.87 5.46 14.09
CA ILE A 115 8.49 5.28 13.59
C ILE A 115 8.47 4.12 12.58
N ARG A 116 7.72 3.06 12.90
CA ARG A 116 7.57 1.88 12.03
C ARG A 116 6.32 1.99 11.16
N PHE A 117 6.49 1.85 9.85
CA PHE A 117 5.39 1.61 8.90
C PHE A 117 4.99 0.13 8.93
N GLU A 118 3.69 -0.16 8.97
CA GLU A 118 3.14 -1.53 8.85
C GLU A 118 1.89 -1.53 7.95
N PRO A 119 1.84 -2.34 6.87
CA PRO A 119 0.71 -2.38 5.93
C PRO A 119 -0.47 -3.23 6.44
N THR A 120 -0.87 -3.03 7.70
CA THR A 120 -1.85 -3.85 8.45
C THR A 120 -3.16 -4.08 7.72
N LYS A 121 -3.81 -3.01 7.22
CA LYS A 121 -5.08 -3.08 6.46
C LYS A 121 -4.98 -3.98 5.22
N LEU A 122 -3.86 -3.90 4.50
CA LEU A 122 -3.62 -4.65 3.25
C LEU A 122 -3.31 -6.12 3.55
N LEU A 123 -2.48 -6.40 4.56
CA LEU A 123 -2.20 -7.76 5.02
C LEU A 123 -3.46 -8.45 5.57
N GLU A 124 -4.31 -7.73 6.30
CA GLU A 124 -5.62 -8.21 6.72
C GLU A 124 -6.52 -8.56 5.53
N ARG A 125 -6.51 -7.74 4.48
CA ARG A 125 -7.27 -7.97 3.24
C ARG A 125 -6.82 -9.26 2.56
N PHE A 126 -5.52 -9.41 2.27
CA PHE A 126 -4.97 -10.64 1.69
C PHE A 126 -5.29 -11.88 2.54
N ARG A 127 -5.25 -11.76 3.88
CA ARG A 127 -5.61 -12.87 4.78
C ARG A 127 -7.09 -13.25 4.68
N LYS A 128 -8.00 -12.28 4.55
CA LYS A 128 -9.44 -12.52 4.37
C LYS A 128 -9.72 -13.18 3.01
N GLU A 129 -9.15 -12.64 1.94
CA GLU A 129 -9.29 -13.17 0.57
C GLU A 129 -8.74 -14.60 0.45
N ARG A 130 -7.55 -14.90 1.03
CA ARG A 130 -7.02 -16.28 1.10
C ARG A 130 -7.93 -17.24 1.88
N VAL A 131 -8.56 -16.80 2.97
CA VAL A 131 -9.49 -17.63 3.76
C VAL A 131 -10.77 -17.94 2.99
N GLU A 132 -11.29 -16.99 2.21
CA GLU A 132 -12.49 -17.17 1.38
C GLU A 132 -12.24 -18.09 0.16
N VAL A 133 -11.07 -17.99 -0.47
CA VAL A 133 -10.63 -18.94 -1.52
C VAL A 133 -10.47 -20.35 -0.92
N ASN A 134 -9.88 -20.48 0.27
CA ASN A 134 -9.71 -21.79 0.91
C ASN A 134 -11.05 -22.40 1.38
N SER A 135 -11.98 -21.60 1.91
CA SER A 135 -13.29 -22.10 2.36
C SER A 135 -14.19 -22.51 1.19
N SER A 136 -14.17 -21.77 0.08
CA SER A 136 -14.89 -22.14 -1.14
C SER A 136 -14.32 -23.40 -1.81
N VAL A 137 -12.99 -23.58 -1.83
CA VAL A 137 -12.36 -24.83 -2.28
C VAL A 137 -12.71 -26.01 -1.35
N ALA A 138 -12.75 -25.80 -0.04
CA ALA A 138 -13.18 -26.83 0.92
C ALA A 138 -14.65 -27.22 0.74
N ALA A 139 -15.55 -26.24 0.54
CA ALA A 139 -16.97 -26.48 0.28
C ALA A 139 -17.24 -27.24 -1.02
N LEU A 140 -16.39 -27.09 -2.04
CA LEU A 140 -16.45 -27.85 -3.30
C LEU A 140 -15.96 -29.31 -3.16
N GLY A 141 -15.36 -29.69 -2.04
CA GLY A 141 -14.97 -31.08 -1.70
C GLY A 141 -13.93 -31.72 -2.63
N ARG A 142 -13.36 -30.96 -3.58
CA ARG A 142 -12.36 -31.42 -4.56
C ARG A 142 -11.41 -30.26 -4.88
N PRO A 143 -10.10 -30.49 -5.00
CA PRO A 143 -9.19 -29.47 -5.52
C PRO A 143 -9.63 -29.07 -6.93
N ARG A 144 -9.75 -27.76 -7.17
CA ARG A 144 -10.20 -27.18 -8.44
C ARG A 144 -9.21 -27.54 -9.55
N LYS A 145 -9.52 -28.59 -10.33
CA LYS A 145 -8.68 -29.03 -11.46
C LYS A 145 -8.49 -27.85 -12.42
N ARG A 146 -7.26 -27.31 -12.47
CA ARG A 146 -6.88 -26.30 -13.46
C ARG A 146 -6.68 -26.99 -14.81
N LEU A 147 -7.25 -26.43 -15.87
CA LEU A 147 -6.78 -26.73 -17.22
C LEU A 147 -5.63 -25.76 -17.48
N ALA A 148 -4.40 -26.24 -17.43
CA ALA A 148 -3.20 -25.43 -17.64
C ALA A 148 -3.02 -25.12 -19.14
N ILE A 149 -3.84 -24.20 -19.66
CA ILE A 149 -3.88 -23.85 -21.09
C ILE A 149 -2.83 -22.77 -21.40
N ARG A 150 -2.63 -21.83 -20.46
CA ARG A 150 -1.78 -20.65 -20.60
C ARG A 150 -1.10 -20.27 -19.28
N GLY A 151 -0.02 -19.48 -19.37
CA GLY A 151 0.66 -18.88 -18.22
C GLY A 151 -0.08 -17.62 -17.74
N PRO A 152 0.24 -17.11 -16.54
CA PRO A 152 -0.30 -15.84 -16.07
C PRO A 152 0.34 -14.66 -16.81
N GLU A 153 -0.49 -13.88 -17.50
CA GLU A 153 -0.08 -12.76 -18.35
C GLU A 153 -0.12 -11.43 -17.58
N LEU A 154 0.96 -10.65 -17.64
CA LEU A 154 1.10 -9.35 -16.98
C LEU A 154 1.42 -8.25 -18.00
N ALA A 155 0.72 -7.14 -17.89
CA ALA A 155 1.13 -5.90 -18.55
C ALA A 155 2.09 -5.13 -17.63
N LEU A 156 3.19 -4.62 -18.18
CA LEU A 156 4.18 -3.81 -17.48
C LEU A 156 4.28 -2.43 -18.16
N VAL A 157 3.79 -1.39 -17.48
CA VAL A 157 3.79 -0.01 -17.98
C VAL A 157 4.99 0.75 -17.41
N VAL A 158 5.75 1.34 -18.31
CA VAL A 158 6.92 2.21 -18.03
C VAL A 158 6.77 3.54 -18.77
N VAL A 159 7.57 4.54 -18.40
CA VAL A 159 7.49 5.90 -18.99
C VAL A 159 8.11 5.91 -20.38
N ASP A 160 9.41 5.68 -20.43
CA ASP A 160 10.22 5.56 -21.64
C ASP A 160 11.14 4.33 -21.55
N LEU A 161 11.91 4.08 -22.60
CA LEU A 161 12.91 3.01 -22.67
C LEU A 161 14.34 3.56 -22.69
N SER A 162 14.58 4.67 -21.99
CA SER A 162 15.92 5.22 -21.73
C SER A 162 16.70 4.34 -20.74
N PRO A 163 18.05 4.38 -20.75
CA PRO A 163 18.84 3.63 -19.78
C PRO A 163 18.81 4.32 -18.40
N ASP A 164 17.94 3.85 -17.51
CA ASP A 164 17.83 4.32 -16.14
C ASP A 164 17.77 3.16 -15.10
N ALA A 165 17.69 3.52 -13.83
CA ALA A 165 17.54 2.58 -12.72
C ALA A 165 16.19 1.82 -12.74
N SER A 166 15.10 2.48 -13.14
CA SER A 166 13.77 1.87 -13.26
C SER A 166 13.76 0.74 -14.28
N GLN A 167 14.36 0.97 -15.45
CA GLN A 167 14.51 -0.05 -16.47
C GLN A 167 15.39 -1.21 -15.99
N LEU A 168 16.49 -0.96 -15.27
CA LEU A 168 17.30 -2.04 -14.70
C LEU A 168 16.52 -2.88 -13.68
N LEU A 169 15.74 -2.25 -12.81
CA LEU A 169 14.84 -2.90 -11.86
C LEU A 169 13.81 -3.77 -12.60
N MET A 170 13.09 -3.17 -13.55
CA MET A 170 11.98 -3.81 -14.26
C MET A 170 12.43 -4.94 -15.19
N VAL A 171 13.56 -4.78 -15.91
CA VAL A 171 14.18 -5.86 -16.69
C VAL A 171 14.61 -7.01 -15.78
N THR A 172 15.19 -6.72 -14.60
CA THR A 172 15.61 -7.77 -13.66
C THR A 172 14.42 -8.53 -13.11
N LEU A 173 13.36 -7.83 -12.69
CA LEU A 173 12.13 -8.43 -12.21
C LEU A 173 11.46 -9.29 -13.30
N ALA A 174 11.35 -8.78 -14.52
CA ALA A 174 10.74 -9.52 -15.63
C ALA A 174 11.50 -10.80 -15.99
N VAL A 175 12.84 -10.77 -15.97
CA VAL A 175 13.67 -11.98 -16.15
C VAL A 175 13.39 -13.00 -15.05
N ALA A 176 13.31 -12.57 -13.78
CA ALA A 176 13.04 -13.49 -12.66
C ALA A 176 11.62 -14.08 -12.68
N LEU A 177 10.59 -13.29 -12.99
CA LEU A 177 9.20 -13.74 -13.07
C LEU A 177 8.97 -14.73 -14.23
N LYS A 178 9.70 -14.59 -15.34
CA LYS A 178 9.63 -15.56 -16.46
C LYS A 178 10.15 -16.95 -16.08
N GLU A 179 11.13 -17.07 -15.18
CA GLU A 179 11.65 -18.37 -14.71
C GLU A 179 10.57 -19.19 -13.96
N ILE A 180 9.65 -18.52 -13.25
CA ILE A 180 8.51 -19.15 -12.56
C ILE A 180 7.22 -19.24 -13.40
N GLY A 181 7.27 -18.78 -14.65
CA GLY A 181 6.21 -19.02 -15.65
C GLY A 181 5.28 -17.86 -15.97
N TYR A 182 5.55 -16.64 -15.49
CA TYR A 182 4.82 -15.46 -15.94
C TYR A 182 5.17 -15.09 -17.38
N THR A 183 4.17 -14.68 -18.15
CA THR A 183 4.30 -14.02 -19.44
C THR A 183 4.11 -12.52 -19.26
N ILE A 184 4.95 -11.70 -19.91
CA ILE A 184 5.00 -10.25 -19.69
C ILE A 184 5.00 -9.53 -21.04
N GLN A 185 4.20 -8.47 -21.17
CA GLN A 185 4.25 -7.51 -22.27
C GLN A 185 4.53 -6.11 -21.70
N VAL A 186 5.46 -5.38 -22.32
CA VAL A 186 5.85 -4.03 -21.90
C VAL A 186 5.13 -2.98 -22.73
N PHE A 187 4.63 -1.95 -22.05
CA PHE A 187 4.03 -0.76 -22.64
C PHE A 187 4.84 0.47 -22.23
N ALA A 188 5.27 1.28 -23.20
CA ALA A 188 6.02 2.52 -22.95
C ALA A 188 5.42 3.69 -23.74
N PHE A 189 5.52 4.92 -23.23
CA PHE A 189 5.03 6.11 -23.95
C PHE A 189 6.08 6.69 -24.91
N ALA A 190 7.36 6.38 -24.71
CA ALA A 190 8.45 6.70 -25.63
C ALA A 190 9.39 5.51 -25.83
N ASP A 191 9.86 5.35 -27.07
CA ASP A 191 10.88 4.34 -27.43
C ASP A 191 12.29 4.79 -27.02
N GLY A 192 13.25 3.88 -26.95
CA GLY A 192 14.60 4.15 -26.47
C GLY A 192 15.52 2.92 -26.46
N PRO A 193 16.81 3.09 -26.08
CA PRO A 193 17.84 2.06 -26.22
C PRO A 193 17.52 0.73 -25.51
N VAL A 194 16.73 0.75 -24.43
CA VAL A 194 16.39 -0.45 -23.66
C VAL A 194 15.38 -1.35 -24.38
N HIS A 195 14.68 -0.88 -25.42
CA HIS A 195 13.85 -1.72 -26.30
C HIS A 195 14.63 -2.92 -26.85
N ALA A 196 15.90 -2.73 -27.22
CA ALA A 196 16.77 -3.82 -27.67
C ALA A 196 16.99 -4.88 -26.56
N ILE A 197 17.11 -4.46 -25.30
CA ILE A 197 17.26 -5.37 -24.14
C ILE A 197 15.97 -6.18 -23.93
N TRP A 198 14.81 -5.53 -23.91
CA TRP A 198 13.50 -6.19 -23.78
C TRP A 198 13.27 -7.22 -24.89
N ARG A 199 13.59 -6.87 -26.13
CA ARG A 199 13.51 -7.78 -27.29
C ARG A 199 14.48 -8.96 -27.15
N ASN A 200 15.71 -8.72 -26.70
CA ASN A 200 16.73 -9.76 -26.50
C ASN A 200 16.36 -10.77 -25.40
N ILE A 201 15.63 -10.36 -24.35
CA ILE A 201 15.09 -11.28 -23.33
C ILE A 201 13.75 -11.93 -23.75
N GLY A 202 13.31 -11.73 -25.00
CA GLY A 202 12.07 -12.28 -25.54
C GLY A 202 10.83 -11.75 -24.84
N VAL A 203 10.75 -10.44 -24.61
CA VAL A 203 9.57 -9.74 -24.09
C VAL A 203 9.07 -8.77 -25.18
N PRO A 204 7.80 -8.84 -25.59
CA PRO A 204 7.22 -7.87 -26.53
C PRO A 204 7.11 -6.49 -25.89
N VAL A 205 7.31 -5.46 -26.71
CA VAL A 205 7.26 -4.05 -26.35
C VAL A 205 6.30 -3.33 -27.29
N GLU A 206 5.38 -2.56 -26.73
CA GLU A 206 4.41 -1.74 -27.46
C GLU A 206 4.56 -0.26 -27.06
N ILE A 207 4.61 0.63 -28.04
CA ILE A 207 4.78 2.07 -27.81
C ILE A 207 3.41 2.77 -27.89
N LEU A 208 2.90 3.20 -26.75
CA LEU A 208 1.62 3.87 -26.58
C LEU A 208 1.69 5.31 -27.10
N GLN A 209 1.20 5.53 -28.32
CA GLN A 209 1.10 6.87 -28.88
C GLN A 209 0.05 7.71 -28.14
N ILE A 210 0.52 8.66 -27.33
CA ILE A 210 -0.32 9.67 -26.68
C ILE A 210 -0.83 10.65 -27.75
N ASN A 211 -1.96 10.32 -28.37
CA ASN A 211 -2.73 11.28 -29.16
C ASN A 211 -3.10 12.50 -28.32
N GLY A 212 -3.33 13.67 -28.94
CA GLY A 212 -3.58 14.96 -28.28
C GLY A 212 -4.82 15.09 -27.38
N ARG A 213 -5.46 13.96 -26.99
CA ARG A 213 -6.51 13.84 -25.97
C ARG A 213 -6.12 12.91 -24.81
N SER A 214 -4.85 12.50 -24.73
CA SER A 214 -4.34 11.48 -23.81
C SER A 214 -5.09 10.14 -23.87
N GLN A 215 -5.48 9.74 -25.09
CA GLN A 215 -6.24 8.52 -25.36
C GLN A 215 -5.42 7.54 -26.21
N PHE A 216 -5.15 6.37 -25.64
CA PHE A 216 -4.62 5.17 -26.29
C PHE A 216 -5.59 4.01 -26.06
N THR A 217 -5.63 3.02 -26.96
CA THR A 217 -6.60 1.92 -26.92
C THR A 217 -5.91 0.58 -26.64
N VAL A 218 -5.79 0.23 -25.35
CA VAL A 218 -5.34 -1.09 -24.89
C VAL A 218 -6.52 -1.79 -24.22
N ASP A 219 -6.80 -3.02 -24.64
CA ASP A 219 -7.72 -3.90 -23.90
C ASP A 219 -6.95 -4.60 -22.77
N TRP A 220 -7.04 -4.02 -21.58
CA TRP A 220 -6.37 -4.52 -20.39
C TRP A 220 -6.93 -5.86 -19.88
N LEU A 221 -8.12 -6.29 -20.32
CA LEU A 221 -8.74 -7.54 -19.84
C LEU A 221 -8.01 -8.82 -20.29
N ASN A 222 -7.11 -8.70 -21.27
CA ASN A 222 -6.24 -9.80 -21.69
C ASN A 222 -5.21 -10.18 -20.61
N TYR A 223 -4.85 -9.24 -19.72
CA TYR A 223 -3.87 -9.43 -18.67
C TYR A 223 -4.52 -9.79 -17.33
N ASN A 224 -3.82 -10.56 -16.51
CA ASN A 224 -4.29 -10.94 -15.17
C ASN A 224 -3.94 -9.91 -14.10
N GLY A 225 -3.04 -8.97 -14.43
CA GLY A 225 -2.70 -7.82 -13.60
C GLY A 225 -1.81 -6.84 -14.35
N VAL A 226 -1.79 -5.60 -13.88
CA VAL A 226 -0.98 -4.51 -14.45
C VAL A 226 0.06 -4.06 -13.43
N LEU A 227 1.33 -4.18 -13.80
CA LEU A 227 2.44 -3.49 -13.14
C LEU A 227 2.58 -2.11 -13.76
N VAL A 228 2.60 -1.06 -12.94
CA VAL A 228 2.87 0.32 -13.38
C VAL A 228 4.10 0.79 -12.62
N ASN A 229 5.09 1.37 -13.30
CA ASN A 229 6.27 1.94 -12.65
C ASN A 229 6.46 3.42 -13.00
N SER A 230 6.86 4.20 -12.00
CA SER A 230 6.89 5.67 -11.97
C SER A 230 5.52 6.32 -11.82
N LEU A 231 5.52 7.46 -11.16
CA LEU A 231 4.38 8.38 -11.10
C LEU A 231 3.88 8.79 -12.50
N GLU A 232 4.77 8.96 -13.50
CA GLU A 232 4.39 9.38 -14.87
C GLU A 232 3.55 8.34 -15.59
N ALA A 233 3.87 7.05 -15.42
CA ALA A 233 3.04 5.97 -15.95
C ALA A 233 1.64 5.94 -15.31
N GLY A 234 1.43 6.68 -14.22
CA GLY A 234 0.14 6.97 -13.59
C GLY A 234 -0.95 7.48 -14.55
N MET A 235 -0.60 7.96 -15.76
CA MET A 235 -1.58 8.25 -16.82
C MET A 235 -2.50 7.06 -17.13
N VAL A 236 -2.03 5.80 -17.06
CA VAL A 236 -2.88 4.62 -17.32
C VAL A 236 -3.92 4.37 -16.23
N ILE A 237 -3.70 4.89 -15.01
CA ILE A 237 -4.59 4.68 -13.87
C ILE A 237 -5.98 5.29 -14.15
N SER A 238 -6.04 6.38 -14.91
CA SER A 238 -7.30 6.99 -15.37
C SER A 238 -8.11 6.04 -16.25
N CYS A 239 -7.47 5.31 -17.17
CA CYS A 239 -8.12 4.30 -18.02
C CYS A 239 -8.53 3.07 -17.18
N LEU A 240 -7.64 2.58 -16.32
CA LEU A 240 -7.92 1.44 -15.45
C LEU A 240 -9.02 1.72 -14.41
N SER A 241 -9.31 2.99 -14.12
CA SER A 241 -10.42 3.44 -13.26
C SER A 241 -11.79 3.38 -13.93
N GLN A 242 -11.87 3.14 -15.24
CA GLN A 242 -13.13 3.06 -15.98
C GLN A 242 -13.59 1.60 -16.09
N ASP A 243 -14.89 1.37 -16.28
CA ASP A 243 -15.41 0.04 -16.60
C ASP A 243 -15.06 -0.30 -18.06
N PRO A 244 -14.71 -1.56 -18.39
CA PRO A 244 -14.74 -2.76 -17.54
C PRO A 244 -13.49 -2.96 -16.65
N PHE A 245 -12.47 -2.12 -16.77
CA PHE A 245 -11.13 -2.36 -16.23
C PHE A 245 -10.98 -2.21 -14.71
N LYS A 246 -11.98 -1.69 -13.98
CA LYS A 246 -11.94 -1.52 -12.51
C LYS A 246 -11.63 -2.80 -11.72
N SER A 247 -12.01 -3.96 -12.25
CA SER A 247 -11.79 -5.27 -11.63
C SER A 247 -10.35 -5.78 -11.71
N LEU A 248 -9.53 -5.22 -12.62
CA LEU A 248 -8.15 -5.67 -12.82
C LEU A 248 -7.25 -5.23 -11.65
N PRO A 249 -6.41 -6.14 -11.11
CA PRO A 249 -5.46 -5.78 -10.08
C PRO A 249 -4.32 -4.94 -10.65
N VAL A 250 -3.98 -3.86 -9.95
CA VAL A 250 -2.95 -2.89 -10.35
C VAL A 250 -1.95 -2.73 -9.21
N ILE A 251 -0.67 -2.99 -9.50
CA ILE A 251 0.46 -2.76 -8.59
C ILE A 251 1.24 -1.57 -9.15
N TRP A 252 1.22 -0.44 -8.44
CA TRP A 252 1.87 0.79 -8.88
C TRP A 252 3.12 1.06 -8.04
N THR A 253 4.29 0.99 -8.65
CA THR A 253 5.60 1.28 -8.04
C THR A 253 5.92 2.76 -8.20
N ILE A 254 6.14 3.46 -7.09
CA ILE A 254 6.43 4.90 -7.04
C ILE A 254 7.77 5.10 -6.31
N PRO A 255 8.90 5.23 -7.04
CA PRO A 255 10.18 5.60 -6.45
C PRO A 255 10.35 7.10 -6.21
N GLU A 256 9.53 7.96 -6.85
CA GLU A 256 9.68 9.42 -6.77
C GLU A 256 9.30 9.97 -5.38
N ARG A 257 9.98 11.04 -4.93
CA ARG A 257 9.65 11.78 -3.69
C ARG A 257 8.99 13.14 -3.97
N GLU A 258 9.08 13.59 -5.21
CA GLU A 258 8.82 14.97 -5.63
C GLU A 258 7.33 15.35 -5.51
N LEU A 259 6.40 14.42 -5.79
CA LEU A 259 4.97 14.68 -5.57
C LEU A 259 4.71 14.90 -4.08
N ALA A 260 5.24 14.04 -3.20
CA ALA A 260 5.01 14.17 -1.76
C ALA A 260 5.54 15.52 -1.20
N LEU A 261 6.68 16.01 -1.71
CA LEU A 261 7.17 17.35 -1.41
C LEU A 261 6.22 18.47 -1.91
N ARG A 262 5.56 18.29 -3.07
CA ARG A 262 4.55 19.23 -3.58
C ARG A 262 3.20 19.16 -2.85
N LEU A 263 2.79 18.00 -2.32
CA LEU A 263 1.48 17.82 -1.65
C LEU A 263 1.25 18.82 -0.50
N ALA A 264 2.30 19.14 0.26
CA ALA A 264 2.25 20.18 1.29
C ALA A 264 1.93 21.55 0.69
N GLY A 265 2.57 21.91 -0.42
CA GLY A 265 2.31 23.14 -1.17
C GLY A 265 0.89 23.22 -1.73
N TYR A 266 0.33 22.12 -2.26
CA TYR A 266 -1.04 22.12 -2.77
C TYR A 266 -2.07 22.43 -1.66
N ALA A 267 -1.84 21.92 -0.44
CA ALA A 267 -2.68 22.22 0.71
C ALA A 267 -2.58 23.70 1.13
N SER A 268 -1.36 24.27 1.16
CA SER A 268 -1.14 25.70 1.43
C SER A 268 -1.73 26.63 0.36
N ASN A 269 -1.67 26.22 -0.91
CA ASN A 269 -2.14 26.99 -2.07
C ASN A 269 -3.64 26.81 -2.36
N GLY A 270 -4.36 25.99 -1.58
CA GLY A 270 -5.78 25.71 -1.79
C GLY A 270 -6.11 24.87 -3.04
N GLN A 271 -5.12 24.19 -3.63
CA GLN A 271 -5.26 23.34 -4.84
C GLN A 271 -5.92 21.98 -4.52
N MET A 272 -7.01 22.01 -3.75
CA MET A 272 -7.69 20.82 -3.21
C MET A 272 -8.17 19.84 -4.29
N GLN A 273 -8.57 20.34 -5.47
CA GLN A 273 -9.03 19.52 -6.59
C GLN A 273 -7.92 18.59 -7.14
N LEU A 274 -6.69 19.10 -7.25
CA LEU A 274 -5.52 18.33 -7.67
C LEU A 274 -5.18 17.25 -6.63
N MET A 275 -5.28 17.58 -5.33
CA MET A 275 -5.09 16.61 -4.26
C MET A 275 -6.18 15.51 -4.25
N THR A 276 -7.43 15.84 -4.58
CA THR A 276 -8.49 14.82 -4.73
C THR A 276 -8.30 13.92 -5.94
N ASP A 277 -7.82 14.45 -7.07
CA ASP A 277 -7.47 13.66 -8.26
C ASP A 277 -6.33 12.68 -7.97
N TRP A 278 -5.25 13.14 -7.33
CA TRP A 278 -4.17 12.26 -6.86
C TRP A 278 -4.68 11.19 -5.89
N LYS A 279 -5.54 11.55 -4.93
CA LYS A 279 -6.13 10.59 -3.99
C LYS A 279 -7.01 9.55 -4.69
N GLN A 280 -7.76 9.95 -5.72
CA GLN A 280 -8.55 9.03 -6.55
C GLN A 280 -7.64 8.06 -7.31
N LYS A 281 -6.57 8.54 -7.97
CA LYS A 281 -5.58 7.71 -8.66
C LYS A 281 -4.88 6.71 -7.71
N PHE A 282 -4.38 7.19 -6.56
CA PHE A 282 -3.74 6.33 -5.56
C PHE A 282 -4.72 5.28 -5.01
N SER A 283 -6.00 5.62 -4.80
CA SER A 283 -7.01 4.66 -4.34
C SER A 283 -7.49 3.64 -5.38
N ARG A 284 -7.25 3.87 -6.69
CA ARG A 284 -7.50 2.85 -7.74
C ARG A 284 -6.46 1.74 -7.71
N ALA A 285 -5.21 2.04 -7.35
CA ALA A 285 -4.17 1.01 -7.27
C ALA A 285 -4.56 -0.06 -6.24
N THR A 286 -4.47 -1.32 -6.60
CA THR A 286 -4.73 -2.44 -5.67
C THR A 286 -3.64 -2.50 -4.61
N VAL A 287 -2.41 -2.18 -5.00
CA VAL A 287 -1.28 -1.90 -4.11
C VAL A 287 -0.46 -0.75 -4.67
N VAL A 288 -0.05 0.19 -3.81
CA VAL A 288 1.02 1.17 -4.11
C VAL A 288 2.30 0.68 -3.42
N VAL A 289 3.37 0.49 -4.19
CA VAL A 289 4.64 -0.06 -3.73
C VAL A 289 5.70 1.03 -3.70
N PHE A 290 6.38 1.16 -2.56
CA PHE A 290 7.52 2.05 -2.39
C PHE A 290 8.83 1.24 -2.19
N PRO A 291 9.97 1.71 -2.74
CA PRO A 291 11.27 1.06 -2.58
C PRO A 291 11.92 1.25 -1.19
N ASN A 292 11.34 2.08 -0.31
CA ASN A 292 11.83 2.32 1.05
C ASN A 292 10.68 2.70 1.99
N TYR A 293 10.97 2.76 3.30
CA TYR A 293 9.99 3.05 4.36
C TYR A 293 9.75 4.55 4.61
N VAL A 294 10.55 5.46 4.03
CA VAL A 294 10.38 6.91 4.16
C VAL A 294 9.23 7.41 3.27
N LEU A 295 9.20 6.96 2.01
CA LEU A 295 8.21 7.35 1.02
C LEU A 295 6.73 7.15 1.46
N PRO A 296 6.27 6.00 2.01
CA PRO A 296 4.89 5.86 2.46
C PRO A 296 4.51 6.84 3.59
N MET A 297 5.48 7.32 4.38
CA MET A 297 5.24 8.36 5.39
C MET A 297 5.10 9.73 4.73
N MET A 298 5.92 10.04 3.72
CA MET A 298 5.79 11.27 2.92
C MET A 298 4.46 11.31 2.14
N TYR A 299 4.01 10.17 1.59
CA TYR A 299 2.75 10.03 0.87
C TYR A 299 1.51 9.79 1.75
N SER A 300 1.64 9.83 3.07
CA SER A 300 0.59 9.47 4.03
C SER A 300 -0.76 10.20 3.87
N THR A 301 -0.77 11.39 3.29
CA THR A 301 -2.01 12.14 2.95
C THR A 301 -2.85 11.47 1.87
N LEU A 302 -2.23 10.65 1.01
CA LEU A 302 -2.86 9.87 -0.05
C LEU A 302 -3.18 8.42 0.36
N ASP A 303 -2.80 7.95 1.56
CA ASP A 303 -3.09 6.57 1.99
C ASP A 303 -4.59 6.27 1.95
N SER A 304 -4.94 5.15 1.29
CA SER A 304 -6.27 4.54 1.33
C SER A 304 -6.28 3.15 2.00
N GLY A 305 -5.15 2.75 2.61
CA GLY A 305 -4.92 1.42 3.18
C GLY A 305 -4.34 0.40 2.20
N ASN A 306 -3.77 0.85 1.09
CA ASN A 306 -3.21 0.04 0.01
C ASN A 306 -1.69 0.22 -0.17
N PHE A 307 -1.01 0.93 0.72
CA PHE A 307 0.44 1.12 0.68
C PHE A 307 1.18 -0.15 1.10
N PHE A 308 2.32 -0.42 0.47
CA PHE A 308 3.22 -1.52 0.73
C PHE A 308 4.68 -1.09 0.47
N VAL A 309 5.64 -1.75 1.10
CA VAL A 309 7.08 -1.47 0.92
C VAL A 309 7.77 -2.75 0.48
N ILE A 310 8.59 -2.65 -0.56
CA ILE A 310 9.54 -3.69 -0.98
C ILE A 310 10.92 -3.02 -0.90
N PRO A 311 11.70 -3.25 0.17
CA PRO A 311 12.89 -2.47 0.43
C PRO A 311 14.01 -2.79 -0.58
N GLY A 312 14.37 -1.79 -1.38
CA GLY A 312 15.51 -1.83 -2.30
C GLY A 312 15.25 -1.21 -3.66
N SER A 313 16.32 -0.68 -4.23
CA SER A 313 16.36 -0.10 -5.57
C SER A 313 17.77 -0.29 -6.15
N PRO A 314 17.94 -0.37 -7.49
CA PRO A 314 19.24 -0.20 -8.12
C PRO A 314 19.67 1.28 -8.23
N ALA A 315 18.82 2.25 -7.88
CA ALA A 315 19.05 3.68 -8.14
C ALA A 315 20.36 4.22 -7.53
N GLU A 316 20.62 3.90 -6.27
CA GLU A 316 21.80 4.35 -5.53
C GLU A 316 23.10 3.82 -6.17
N ALA A 317 23.09 2.55 -6.59
CA ALA A 317 24.21 1.91 -7.28
C ALA A 317 24.35 2.39 -8.74
N TRP A 318 23.23 2.71 -9.40
CA TRP A 318 23.19 3.25 -10.76
C TRP A 318 23.78 4.65 -10.82
N GLU A 319 23.35 5.53 -9.92
CA GLU A 319 23.85 6.90 -9.78
C GLU A 319 25.34 6.92 -9.41
N ALA A 320 25.75 6.13 -8.41
CA ALA A 320 27.15 5.99 -8.02
C ALA A 320 28.05 5.51 -9.17
N LYS A 321 27.53 4.64 -10.05
CA LYS A 321 28.22 4.14 -11.24
C LYS A 321 28.31 5.17 -12.35
N ILE A 322 27.25 5.96 -12.58
CA ILE A 322 27.28 7.09 -13.53
C ILE A 322 28.30 8.12 -13.08
N LEU A 323 28.30 8.52 -11.81
CA LEU A 323 29.25 9.50 -11.26
C LEU A 323 30.69 8.98 -11.34
N SER A 324 30.93 7.71 -10.95
CA SER A 324 32.24 7.03 -11.10
C SER A 324 32.76 6.98 -12.54
N ALA A 325 31.88 7.10 -13.54
CA ALA A 325 32.23 7.02 -14.96
C ALA A 325 32.26 8.39 -15.67
N SER A 326 31.76 9.47 -15.05
CA SER A 326 31.55 10.77 -15.71
C SER A 326 32.36 11.93 -15.10
N ARG A 327 32.81 11.84 -13.85
CA ARG A 327 33.61 12.88 -13.19
C ARG A 327 34.82 12.31 -12.45
N ASN A 328 35.95 13.02 -12.46
CA ASN A 328 37.10 12.68 -11.63
C ASN A 328 36.88 13.20 -10.19
N VAL A 329 37.33 12.45 -9.18
CA VAL A 329 37.32 12.87 -7.77
C VAL A 329 38.10 14.17 -7.56
N HIS A 330 39.20 14.36 -8.31
CA HIS A 330 39.99 15.60 -8.26
C HIS A 330 39.23 16.82 -8.80
N GLU A 331 38.46 16.65 -9.88
CA GLU A 331 37.63 17.71 -10.47
C GLU A 331 36.48 18.08 -9.51
N LEU A 332 35.81 17.06 -8.95
CA LEU A 332 34.77 17.22 -7.92
C LEU A 332 35.29 17.93 -6.66
N ARG A 333 36.50 17.62 -6.19
CA ARG A 333 37.11 18.32 -5.03
C ARG A 333 37.32 19.80 -5.33
N VAL A 334 37.86 20.15 -6.51
CA VAL A 334 38.05 21.54 -6.94
C VAL A 334 36.72 22.28 -7.14
N GLU A 335 35.72 21.62 -7.73
CA GLU A 335 34.34 22.15 -7.89
C GLU A 335 33.68 22.49 -6.56
N LYS A 336 33.94 21.68 -5.51
CA LYS A 336 33.44 21.91 -4.14
C LYS A 336 34.41 22.70 -3.24
N GLY A 337 35.54 23.19 -3.77
CA GLY A 337 36.47 24.07 -3.04
C GLY A 337 37.46 23.38 -2.10
N TYR A 338 37.58 22.05 -2.12
CA TYR A 338 38.55 21.29 -1.31
C TYR A 338 39.87 21.06 -2.07
N ALA A 339 40.99 20.97 -1.34
CA ALA A 339 42.26 20.63 -1.95
C ALA A 339 42.30 19.14 -2.35
N SER A 340 43.07 18.79 -3.40
CA SER A 340 43.22 17.39 -3.80
C SER A 340 43.86 16.51 -2.71
N GLU A 341 44.70 17.10 -1.86
CA GLU A 341 45.37 16.40 -0.76
C GLU A 341 44.56 16.36 0.55
N ASP A 342 43.44 17.10 0.67
CA ASP A 342 42.63 17.09 1.91
C ASP A 342 42.09 15.68 2.21
N PHE A 343 42.02 15.32 3.49
CA PHE A 343 41.43 14.05 3.93
C PHE A 343 40.02 14.31 4.44
N ILE A 344 39.01 13.77 3.76
CA ILE A 344 37.61 14.14 3.95
C ILE A 344 36.83 12.99 4.63
N ILE A 345 36.39 13.21 5.86
CA ILE A 345 35.45 12.34 6.57
C ILE A 345 34.05 12.91 6.43
N ALA A 346 33.16 12.21 5.74
CA ALA A 346 31.74 12.56 5.67
C ALA A 346 30.96 11.84 6.78
N ILE A 347 30.23 12.58 7.62
CA ILE A 347 29.27 12.02 8.59
C ILE A 347 27.88 12.10 7.96
N VAL A 348 27.15 10.99 7.92
CA VAL A 348 25.83 10.91 7.28
C VAL A 348 24.78 10.29 8.20
N GLY A 349 23.62 10.92 8.31
CA GLY A 349 22.53 10.47 9.19
C GLY A 349 21.49 9.57 8.52
N SER A 350 20.48 9.19 9.30
CA SER A 350 19.22 8.64 8.79
C SER A 350 18.45 9.68 7.99
N GLN A 351 17.55 9.23 7.11
CA GLN A 351 16.56 10.08 6.45
C GLN A 351 15.39 10.46 7.38
N PHE A 352 15.25 9.81 8.55
CA PHE A 352 14.25 10.13 9.55
C PHE A 352 14.73 11.21 10.53
N PHE A 353 13.86 12.16 10.86
CA PHE A 353 14.12 13.18 11.89
C PHE A 353 13.69 12.70 13.27
N TYR A 354 14.62 12.71 14.22
CA TYR A 354 14.39 12.37 15.62
C TYR A 354 15.38 13.15 16.52
N THR A 355 15.02 13.30 17.79
CA THR A 355 15.71 14.18 18.76
C THR A 355 17.13 13.73 19.11
N GLY A 356 17.41 12.42 19.09
CA GLY A 356 18.74 11.87 19.38
C GLY A 356 19.83 12.24 18.38
N SER A 357 19.45 12.52 17.12
CA SER A 357 20.38 12.75 16.00
C SER A 357 21.50 13.78 16.29
N LEU A 358 21.20 14.90 16.97
CA LEU A 358 22.20 15.92 17.31
C LEU A 358 23.25 15.40 18.33
N LEU A 359 22.81 14.59 19.30
CA LEU A 359 23.69 13.97 20.31
C LEU A 359 24.62 12.94 19.66
N GLU A 360 24.09 12.14 18.74
CA GLU A 360 24.83 11.10 18.03
C GLU A 360 25.93 11.69 17.13
N HIS A 361 25.61 12.77 16.41
CA HIS A 361 26.61 13.55 15.66
C HIS A 361 27.66 14.17 16.60
N ALA A 362 27.27 14.66 17.78
CA ALA A 362 28.21 15.19 18.78
C ALA A 362 29.16 14.11 19.33
N LEU A 363 28.67 12.87 19.53
CA LEU A 363 29.50 11.72 19.95
C LEU A 363 30.52 11.34 18.86
N ILE A 364 30.12 11.36 17.59
CA ILE A 364 31.02 11.04 16.47
C ILE A 364 32.04 12.16 16.22
N LEU A 365 31.63 13.42 16.34
CA LEU A 365 32.57 14.55 16.37
C LEU A 365 33.57 14.40 17.51
N LYS A 366 33.15 13.96 18.70
CA LYS A 366 34.06 13.65 19.82
C LYS A 366 35.01 12.48 19.52
N ALA A 367 34.57 11.46 18.76
CA ALA A 367 35.43 10.36 18.31
C ALA A 367 36.52 10.80 17.32
N ILE A 368 36.22 11.81 16.50
CA ILE A 368 37.12 12.32 15.46
C ILE A 368 38.14 13.35 16.01
N VAL A 369 37.87 14.02 17.15
CA VAL A 369 38.81 15.01 17.76
C VAL A 369 40.26 14.51 17.87
N PRO A 370 40.56 13.29 18.35
CA PRO A 370 41.94 12.82 18.49
C PRO A 370 42.72 12.71 17.17
N LEU A 371 42.02 12.59 16.03
CA LEU A 371 42.65 12.57 14.71
C LEU A 371 43.28 13.93 14.35
N LEU A 372 42.77 15.05 14.89
CA LEU A 372 43.29 16.40 14.59
C LEU A 372 44.80 16.52 14.88
N ALA A 373 45.29 15.82 15.91
CA ALA A 373 46.72 15.79 16.25
C ALA A 373 47.62 15.14 15.18
N HIS A 374 47.04 14.39 14.23
CA HIS A 374 47.75 13.75 13.12
C HIS A 374 47.68 14.56 11.82
N PHE A 375 46.97 15.69 11.81
CA PHE A 375 46.84 16.62 10.68
C PHE A 375 47.19 18.06 11.12
N PRO A 376 48.45 18.35 11.51
CA PRO A 376 48.86 19.66 12.01
C PRO A 376 48.71 20.76 10.95
N SER A 377 48.34 21.97 11.37
CA SER A 377 47.99 23.09 10.49
C SER A 377 49.15 24.03 10.13
N ASP A 378 50.37 23.77 10.59
CA ASP A 378 51.48 24.73 10.51
C ASP A 378 52.21 24.67 9.15
N ASP A 379 51.79 25.54 8.23
CA ASP A 379 52.49 26.03 7.02
C ASP A 379 53.09 24.99 6.02
N ALA A 380 52.82 23.70 6.20
CA ALA A 380 53.24 22.63 5.29
C ALA A 380 52.17 22.32 4.21
N PRO A 381 52.56 22.00 2.95
CA PRO A 381 51.63 21.76 1.84
C PRO A 381 51.05 20.33 1.86
N HIS A 382 50.55 19.87 3.01
CA HIS A 382 50.18 18.48 3.25
C HIS A 382 48.82 18.37 3.95
N SER A 383 47.85 17.74 3.26
CA SER A 383 46.57 17.21 3.74
C SER A 383 45.99 17.81 5.03
N HIS A 384 44.95 18.65 4.94
CA HIS A 384 44.15 19.00 6.11
C HIS A 384 43.03 17.99 6.31
N LEU A 385 42.68 17.71 7.57
CA LEU A 385 41.45 16.98 7.91
C LEU A 385 40.24 17.88 7.65
N LYS A 386 39.23 17.35 6.95
CA LYS A 386 37.92 17.98 6.77
C LYS A 386 36.83 17.04 7.24
N VAL A 387 35.89 17.55 8.04
CA VAL A 387 34.75 16.80 8.56
C VAL A 387 33.48 17.41 8.00
N VAL A 388 32.78 16.68 7.14
CA VAL A 388 31.60 17.17 6.43
C VAL A 388 30.36 16.46 6.95
N VAL A 389 29.45 17.17 7.61
CA VAL A 389 28.18 16.62 8.08
C VAL A 389 27.12 16.79 6.99
N LEU A 390 26.65 15.68 6.43
CA LEU A 390 25.55 15.67 5.46
C LEU A 390 24.22 15.38 6.18
N SER A 391 23.30 16.34 6.15
CA SER A 391 21.99 16.25 6.80
C SER A 391 20.86 16.65 5.87
N GLY A 392 19.81 15.83 5.75
CA GLY A 392 18.57 16.26 5.09
C GLY A 392 17.88 17.38 5.87
N ASN A 393 17.25 18.33 5.15
CA ASN A 393 16.31 19.37 5.64
C ASN A 393 16.53 19.91 7.08
N SER A 394 17.79 20.16 7.48
CA SER A 394 18.11 20.68 8.80
C SER A 394 17.67 22.15 8.93
N THR A 395 17.00 22.50 10.03
CA THR A 395 16.76 23.92 10.36
C THR A 395 18.09 24.62 10.67
N GLY A 396 18.18 25.93 10.44
CA GLY A 396 19.40 26.70 10.72
C GLY A 396 19.87 26.62 12.18
N ALA A 397 18.93 26.38 13.11
CA ALA A 397 19.24 26.15 14.53
C ALA A 397 20.11 24.90 14.76
N PHE A 398 19.89 23.81 14.01
CA PHE A 398 20.70 22.58 14.10
C PHE A 398 22.17 22.84 13.69
N ASN A 399 22.39 23.66 12.65
CA ASN A 399 23.74 24.04 12.22
C ASN A 399 24.45 24.91 13.25
N ILE A 400 23.78 25.95 13.77
CA ILE A 400 24.32 26.78 14.86
C ILE A 400 24.68 25.91 16.08
N SER A 401 23.88 24.87 16.38
CA SER A 401 24.20 23.90 17.44
C SER A 401 25.41 23.03 17.11
N LEU A 402 25.53 22.48 15.90
CA LEU A 402 26.69 21.67 15.49
C LEU A 402 27.99 22.48 15.43
N GLU A 403 27.97 23.70 14.90
CA GLU A 403 29.15 24.59 14.90
C GLU A 403 29.59 24.91 16.35
N ALA A 404 28.65 25.24 17.22
CA ALA A 404 28.94 25.47 18.64
C ALA A 404 29.50 24.22 19.34
N ILE A 405 28.97 23.02 19.04
CA ILE A 405 29.50 21.75 19.56
C ILE A 405 30.92 21.51 19.06
N ALA A 406 31.19 21.68 17.76
CA ALA A 406 32.52 21.49 17.19
C ALA A 406 33.55 22.47 17.79
N LEU A 407 33.19 23.75 17.94
CA LEU A 407 34.05 24.75 18.59
C LEU A 407 34.32 24.42 20.06
N ASN A 408 33.31 23.96 20.81
CA ASN A 408 33.48 23.52 22.20
C ASN A 408 34.32 22.24 22.33
N LEU A 409 34.28 21.34 21.33
CA LEU A 409 35.14 20.16 21.23
C LEU A 409 36.58 20.46 20.76
N GLY A 410 36.89 21.72 20.42
CA GLY A 410 38.23 22.17 20.05
C GLY A 410 38.56 22.09 18.56
N TYR A 411 37.58 21.92 17.67
CA TYR A 411 37.81 21.96 16.22
C TYR A 411 38.25 23.37 15.77
N PRO A 412 39.33 23.50 14.96
CA PRO A 412 39.67 24.77 14.31
C PRO A 412 38.56 25.20 13.34
N LYS A 413 38.36 26.52 13.18
CA LYS A 413 37.36 27.07 12.26
C LYS A 413 37.62 26.62 10.83
N GLY A 414 36.57 26.18 10.12
CA GLY A 414 36.68 25.64 8.76
C GLY A 414 37.25 24.20 8.67
N THR A 415 37.34 23.49 9.81
CA THR A 415 37.64 22.04 9.83
C THR A 415 36.36 21.22 9.72
N MET A 416 35.28 21.68 10.35
CA MET A 416 33.93 21.10 10.26
C MET A 416 33.06 21.98 9.38
N GLU A 417 32.29 21.36 8.49
CA GLU A 417 31.30 22.00 7.62
C GLU A 417 30.02 21.16 7.60
N GLN A 418 28.85 21.78 7.64
CA GLN A 418 27.57 21.09 7.48
C GLN A 418 26.93 21.47 6.14
N ILE A 419 26.50 20.46 5.39
CA ILE A 419 25.89 20.61 4.07
C ILE A 419 24.47 20.05 4.10
N ILE A 420 23.50 20.88 3.68
CA ILE A 420 22.09 20.49 3.61
C ILE A 420 21.88 19.65 2.35
N ILE A 421 21.38 18.43 2.53
CA ILE A 421 21.11 17.50 1.44
C ILE A 421 19.82 17.92 0.70
N ASP A 422 19.97 18.35 -0.55
CA ASP A 422 18.89 18.46 -1.55
C ASP A 422 19.15 17.51 -2.73
N LYS A 423 20.06 17.91 -3.65
CA LYS A 423 20.35 17.20 -4.91
C LYS A 423 21.80 16.74 -5.09
N ASP A 424 22.75 17.46 -4.48
CA ASP A 424 24.19 17.23 -4.69
C ASP A 424 24.81 16.15 -3.79
N GLU A 425 24.00 15.43 -3.01
CA GLU A 425 24.37 14.37 -2.04
C GLU A 425 25.52 13.48 -2.53
N SER A 426 25.35 12.95 -3.73
CA SER A 426 26.22 11.97 -4.38
C SER A 426 27.55 12.58 -4.84
N SER A 427 27.60 13.89 -5.08
CA SER A 427 28.84 14.62 -5.36
C SER A 427 29.67 14.82 -4.09
N PHE A 428 29.02 15.11 -2.96
CA PHE A 428 29.67 15.26 -1.65
C PHE A 428 30.14 13.91 -1.07
N LEU A 429 29.36 12.84 -1.24
CA LEU A 429 29.85 11.48 -1.02
C LEU A 429 31.01 11.15 -1.97
N GLY A 430 30.96 11.61 -3.23
CA GLY A 430 31.98 11.37 -4.25
C GLY A 430 33.38 11.90 -3.91
N ILE A 431 33.47 13.00 -3.13
CA ILE A 431 34.75 13.57 -2.70
C ILE A 431 35.33 12.96 -1.42
N ALA A 432 34.52 12.31 -0.58
CA ALA A 432 34.93 11.76 0.72
C ALA A 432 36.01 10.67 0.61
N ASP A 433 36.79 10.45 1.67
CA ASP A 433 37.70 9.31 1.84
C ASP A 433 37.08 8.22 2.72
N ILE A 434 36.43 8.64 3.81
CA ILE A 434 35.66 7.79 4.74
C ILE A 434 34.23 8.36 4.86
N VAL A 435 33.24 7.48 4.95
CA VAL A 435 31.85 7.81 5.28
C VAL A 435 31.49 7.14 6.60
N VAL A 436 31.11 7.93 7.61
CA VAL A 436 30.68 7.44 8.93
C VAL A 436 29.16 7.57 9.04
N TYR A 437 28.47 6.45 9.28
CA TYR A 437 27.04 6.50 9.60
C TYR A 437 26.84 7.04 11.02
N GLY A 438 26.12 8.16 11.12
CA GLY A 438 25.92 8.93 12.34
C GLY A 438 24.50 8.90 12.88
N SER A 439 23.82 7.76 12.73
CA SER A 439 22.50 7.51 13.30
C SER A 439 22.47 6.16 14.00
N PHE A 440 22.05 6.13 15.27
CA PHE A 440 21.89 4.92 16.08
C PHE A 440 20.44 4.39 16.08
N LEU A 441 19.61 4.92 15.17
CA LEU A 441 18.20 4.57 14.98
C LEU A 441 18.06 3.22 14.27
N GLU A 442 17.27 2.30 14.84
CA GLU A 442 17.00 1.00 14.20
C GLU A 442 15.96 1.13 13.08
N GLU A 443 16.41 1.24 11.83
CA GLU A 443 15.57 1.31 10.64
C GLU A 443 15.07 -0.07 10.16
N GLN A 444 13.94 -0.10 9.43
CA GLN A 444 13.42 -1.34 8.83
C GLN A 444 14.16 -1.79 7.55
N SER A 445 14.95 -0.92 6.94
CA SER A 445 15.71 -1.17 5.72
C SER A 445 17.16 -0.73 5.88
N PHE A 446 18.07 -1.34 5.11
CA PHE A 446 19.44 -0.85 5.04
C PHE A 446 19.47 0.59 4.48
N PRO A 447 20.17 1.54 5.11
CA PRO A 447 20.11 2.94 4.70
C PRO A 447 20.63 3.17 3.27
N ALA A 448 19.81 3.76 2.41
CA ALA A 448 20.13 4.03 1.00
C ALA A 448 21.44 4.84 0.83
N ILE A 449 21.71 5.76 1.76
CA ILE A 449 22.95 6.57 1.78
C ILE A 449 24.21 5.70 1.88
N LEU A 450 24.15 4.54 2.55
CA LEU A 450 25.28 3.61 2.65
C LEU A 450 25.46 2.79 1.37
N ILE A 451 24.37 2.36 0.71
CA ILE A 451 24.43 1.74 -0.62
C ILE A 451 25.13 2.69 -1.61
N LYS A 452 24.76 3.98 -1.58
CA LYS A 452 25.35 5.04 -2.41
C LYS A 452 26.83 5.26 -2.10
N ALA A 453 27.20 5.38 -0.81
CA ALA A 453 28.59 5.57 -0.37
C ALA A 453 29.49 4.38 -0.76
N MET A 454 29.05 3.15 -0.46
CA MET A 454 29.76 1.92 -0.83
C MET A 454 29.85 1.78 -2.36
N GLY A 455 28.77 2.05 -3.10
CA GLY A 455 28.74 2.02 -4.56
C GLY A 455 29.67 3.06 -5.23
N LEU A 456 29.94 4.18 -4.57
CA LEU A 456 30.97 5.13 -4.99
C LEU A 456 32.39 4.60 -4.74
N GLY A 457 32.56 3.59 -3.90
CA GLY A 457 33.85 3.02 -3.47
C GLY A 457 34.44 3.71 -2.25
N LYS A 458 33.58 4.24 -1.37
CA LYS A 458 33.98 4.88 -0.12
C LYS A 458 33.96 3.87 1.02
N LEU A 459 34.91 3.98 1.94
CA LEU A 459 34.90 3.12 3.12
C LEU A 459 33.78 3.57 4.05
N VAL A 460 32.82 2.68 4.30
CA VAL A 460 31.76 2.90 5.28
C VAL A 460 32.18 2.37 6.65
N ILE A 461 32.01 3.20 7.66
CA ILE A 461 32.09 2.84 9.08
C ILE A 461 30.71 3.12 9.68
N ALA A 462 30.08 2.15 10.33
CA ALA A 462 28.70 2.23 10.77
C ALA A 462 28.50 1.68 12.19
N PRO A 463 27.45 2.09 12.92
CA PRO A 463 27.14 1.52 14.22
C PRO A 463 26.64 0.07 14.05
N ASP A 464 26.92 -0.76 15.05
CA ASP A 464 26.57 -2.18 15.07
C ASP A 464 25.07 -2.42 15.34
N LEU A 465 24.24 -1.99 14.39
CA LEU A 465 22.78 -2.15 14.38
C LEU A 465 22.39 -3.43 13.63
N PRO A 466 21.44 -4.26 14.12
CA PRO A 466 20.95 -5.46 13.45
C PRO A 466 20.64 -5.29 11.95
N ILE A 467 19.97 -4.21 11.53
CA ILE A 467 19.69 -3.98 10.10
C ILE A 467 20.94 -3.70 9.26
N ILE A 468 21.98 -3.12 9.86
CA ILE A 468 23.28 -2.84 9.21
C ILE A 468 24.11 -4.12 9.15
N ARG A 469 24.23 -4.85 10.28
CA ARG A 469 24.94 -6.13 10.40
C ARG A 469 24.37 -7.22 9.48
N LYS A 470 23.12 -7.11 9.00
CA LYS A 470 22.56 -8.01 7.99
C LYS A 470 23.35 -7.96 6.65
N TYR A 471 23.95 -6.82 6.30
CA TYR A 471 24.59 -6.60 4.99
C TYR A 471 26.03 -6.06 5.05
N VAL A 472 26.50 -5.66 6.24
CA VAL A 472 27.88 -5.23 6.49
C VAL A 472 28.57 -6.25 7.38
N ASP A 473 29.54 -6.95 6.80
CA ASP A 473 30.49 -7.84 7.48
C ASP A 473 31.70 -7.00 7.93
N ASP A 474 31.90 -6.90 9.24
CA ASP A 474 32.95 -6.08 9.85
C ASP A 474 34.37 -6.48 9.37
N GLY A 475 35.14 -5.50 8.93
CA GLY A 475 36.47 -5.69 8.36
C GLY A 475 36.50 -6.34 6.96
N VAL A 476 35.34 -6.61 6.33
CA VAL A 476 35.25 -7.29 5.03
C VAL A 476 34.73 -6.35 3.93
N ASN A 477 33.55 -5.76 4.10
CA ASN A 477 32.94 -4.82 3.15
C ASN A 477 32.61 -3.43 3.75
N GLY A 478 32.84 -3.28 5.06
CA GLY A 478 32.76 -2.03 5.82
C GLY A 478 33.35 -2.27 7.22
N TYR A 479 33.12 -1.34 8.15
CA TYR A 479 33.46 -1.50 9.57
C TYR A 479 32.26 -1.24 10.47
N LEU A 480 32.16 -1.96 11.59
CA LEU A 480 31.13 -1.80 12.61
C LEU A 480 31.72 -1.29 13.94
N PHE A 481 31.00 -0.44 14.65
CA PHE A 481 31.34 -0.03 16.02
C PHE A 481 30.13 -0.13 16.97
N PRO A 482 30.29 -0.60 18.22
CA PRO A 482 29.22 -0.53 19.21
C PRO A 482 28.86 0.93 19.50
N LYS A 483 27.58 1.29 19.41
CA LYS A 483 27.10 2.65 19.70
C LYS A 483 27.35 3.08 21.15
N GLU A 484 27.45 2.10 22.05
CA GLU A 484 27.78 2.25 23.46
C GLU A 484 29.28 2.50 23.70
N ASN A 485 30.15 2.21 22.73
CA ASN A 485 31.61 2.36 22.85
C ASN A 485 32.22 3.14 21.68
N ILE A 486 32.03 4.46 21.74
CA ILE A 486 32.60 5.45 20.81
C ILE A 486 34.15 5.44 20.79
N VAL A 487 34.83 4.90 21.81
CA VAL A 487 36.30 4.78 21.80
C VAL A 487 36.77 3.82 20.70
N LEU A 488 36.00 2.76 20.41
CA LEU A 488 36.33 1.80 19.35
C LEU A 488 36.25 2.44 17.96
N LEU A 489 35.38 3.44 17.75
CA LEU A 489 35.33 4.23 16.51
C LEU A 489 36.63 5.03 16.34
N THR A 490 37.11 5.67 17.41
CA THR A 490 38.40 6.38 17.42
C THR A 490 39.57 5.44 17.10
N GLU A 491 39.65 4.28 17.75
CA GLU A 491 40.69 3.27 17.52
C GLU A 491 40.66 2.71 16.10
N THR A 492 39.46 2.44 15.58
CA THR A 492 39.26 2.00 14.19
C THR A 492 39.73 3.07 13.20
N LEU A 493 39.36 4.33 13.40
CA LEU A 493 39.81 5.44 12.54
C LEU A 493 41.36 5.58 12.54
N PHE A 494 42.02 5.40 13.69
CA PHE A 494 43.49 5.38 13.75
C PHE A 494 44.14 4.20 13.01
N GLN A 495 43.47 3.05 12.91
CA GLN A 495 43.97 1.90 12.13
C GLN A 495 43.78 2.09 10.61
N LEU A 496 42.76 2.85 10.21
CA LEU A 496 42.40 3.08 8.80
C LEU A 496 43.14 4.26 8.15
N ILE A 497 43.59 5.22 8.96
CA ILE A 497 44.31 6.42 8.51
C ILE A 497 45.81 6.23 8.77
N SER A 498 46.63 6.27 7.72
CA SER A 498 48.08 6.13 7.81
C SER A 498 48.75 7.29 7.06
N SER A 499 49.60 8.06 7.75
CA SER A 499 50.28 9.25 7.17
C SER A 499 49.32 10.19 6.41
N GLY A 500 48.18 10.51 7.04
CA GLY A 500 47.15 11.41 6.48
C GLY A 500 46.34 10.84 5.32
N LYS A 501 46.48 9.55 4.97
CA LYS A 501 45.80 8.92 3.82
C LYS A 501 45.21 7.56 4.18
N LEU A 502 44.19 7.13 3.43
CA LEU A 502 43.52 5.85 3.67
C LEU A 502 44.48 4.67 3.44
N SER A 503 44.57 3.73 4.38
CA SER A 503 45.52 2.62 4.36
C SER A 503 45.22 1.59 3.25
N PRO A 504 46.18 0.73 2.84
CA PRO A 504 45.96 -0.23 1.76
C PRO A 504 44.87 -1.27 2.05
N SER A 505 44.75 -1.74 3.30
CA SER A 505 43.68 -2.64 3.73
C SER A 505 42.31 -1.96 3.67
N ALA A 506 42.23 -0.73 4.19
CA ALA A 506 41.03 0.11 4.15
C ALA A 506 40.52 0.35 2.72
N ARG A 507 41.42 0.56 1.74
CA ARG A 507 41.07 0.66 0.32
C ARG A 507 40.51 -0.66 -0.25
N ASN A 508 41.11 -1.79 0.10
CA ASN A 508 40.63 -3.10 -0.38
C ASN A 508 39.23 -3.41 0.15
N ILE A 509 38.96 -3.09 1.42
CA ILE A 509 37.63 -3.24 2.04
C ILE A 509 36.60 -2.33 1.35
N ALA A 510 36.96 -1.09 1.02
CA ALA A 510 36.09 -0.18 0.26
C ALA A 510 35.78 -0.67 -1.17
N LEU A 511 36.72 -1.38 -1.81
CA LEU A 511 36.49 -2.02 -3.12
C LEU A 511 35.55 -3.24 -3.02
N ILE A 512 35.69 -4.07 -1.99
CA ILE A 512 34.75 -5.18 -1.71
C ILE A 512 33.36 -4.61 -1.38
N GLY A 513 33.29 -3.53 -0.60
CA GLY A 513 32.08 -2.75 -0.36
C GLY A 513 31.40 -2.30 -1.65
N LYS A 514 32.17 -1.80 -2.63
CA LYS A 514 31.67 -1.38 -3.94
C LYS A 514 31.03 -2.50 -4.75
N GLU A 515 31.65 -3.69 -4.76
CA GLU A 515 31.12 -4.84 -5.49
C GLU A 515 29.85 -5.42 -4.81
N ASN A 516 29.83 -5.48 -3.48
CA ASN A 516 28.66 -5.94 -2.72
C ASN A 516 27.48 -4.96 -2.83
N ALA A 517 27.71 -3.66 -2.64
CA ALA A 517 26.66 -2.64 -2.69
C ALA A 517 25.93 -2.55 -4.04
N ALA A 518 26.62 -2.90 -5.14
CA ALA A 518 26.03 -2.91 -6.47
C ALA A 518 24.84 -3.88 -6.64
N ASN A 519 24.63 -4.84 -5.72
CA ASN A 519 23.57 -5.85 -5.82
C ASN A 519 22.90 -6.20 -4.46
N LEU A 520 23.09 -5.36 -3.44
CA LEU A 520 22.84 -5.67 -2.01
C LEU A 520 21.40 -6.08 -1.66
N LEU A 521 20.38 -5.64 -2.42
CA LEU A 521 18.95 -5.88 -2.16
C LEU A 521 18.21 -6.61 -3.31
N VAL A 522 18.94 -7.31 -4.20
CA VAL A 522 18.33 -7.98 -5.37
C VAL A 522 17.34 -9.08 -4.96
N SER A 523 17.65 -9.87 -3.91
CA SER A 523 16.79 -10.98 -3.46
C SER A 523 15.52 -10.45 -2.80
N GLU A 524 15.65 -9.51 -1.88
CA GLU A 524 14.57 -8.81 -1.17
C GLU A 524 13.53 -8.26 -2.16
N VAL A 525 14.00 -7.62 -3.23
CA VAL A 525 13.14 -7.03 -4.25
C VAL A 525 12.44 -8.12 -5.09
N ILE A 526 13.19 -9.10 -5.62
CA ILE A 526 12.60 -10.16 -6.46
C ILE A 526 11.59 -11.01 -5.68
N GLU A 527 11.94 -11.41 -4.45
CA GLU A 527 11.06 -12.23 -3.60
C GLU A 527 9.88 -11.41 -3.06
N GLY A 528 10.09 -10.12 -2.78
CA GLY A 528 9.02 -9.18 -2.42
C GLY A 528 7.97 -9.03 -3.52
N TYR A 529 8.37 -8.75 -4.76
CA TYR A 529 7.43 -8.62 -5.88
C TYR A 529 6.75 -9.95 -6.23
N ALA A 530 7.46 -11.08 -6.21
CA ALA A 530 6.86 -12.39 -6.45
C ALA A 530 5.82 -12.75 -5.37
N SER A 531 6.13 -12.51 -4.09
CA SER A 531 5.20 -12.67 -2.97
C SER A 531 3.99 -11.74 -3.08
N LEU A 532 4.19 -10.50 -3.52
CA LEU A 532 3.10 -9.56 -3.75
C LEU A 532 2.16 -10.04 -4.86
N LEU A 533 2.70 -10.54 -5.98
CA LEU A 533 1.93 -11.11 -7.07
C LEU A 533 1.15 -12.37 -6.65
N GLU A 534 1.72 -13.24 -5.81
CA GLU A 534 0.99 -14.39 -5.22
C GLU A 534 -0.18 -13.96 -4.31
N ASN A 535 -0.13 -12.78 -3.70
CA ASN A 535 -1.22 -12.24 -2.88
C ASN A 535 -2.28 -11.48 -3.68
N VAL A 536 -1.87 -10.79 -4.75
CA VAL A 536 -2.71 -9.83 -5.49
C VAL A 536 -3.45 -10.45 -6.68
N LEU A 537 -2.94 -11.54 -7.29
CA LEU A 537 -3.48 -12.10 -8.53
C LEU A 537 -4.48 -13.24 -8.30
N SER A 538 -5.75 -12.99 -8.60
CA SER A 538 -6.86 -13.96 -8.52
C SER A 538 -6.95 -14.89 -9.74
N LEU A 539 -5.88 -15.67 -10.00
CA LEU A 539 -5.73 -16.47 -11.22
C LEU A 539 -6.87 -17.52 -11.43
N PRO A 540 -7.62 -17.46 -12.56
CA PRO A 540 -8.71 -18.39 -12.86
C PRO A 540 -8.21 -19.80 -13.24
N SER A 541 -9.13 -20.76 -13.30
CA SER A 541 -8.81 -22.19 -13.50
C SER A 541 -8.33 -22.59 -14.91
N GLU A 542 -8.29 -21.67 -15.88
CA GLU A 542 -7.64 -21.85 -17.19
C GLU A 542 -6.13 -21.53 -17.16
N ILE A 543 -5.67 -20.90 -16.06
CA ILE A 543 -4.34 -20.33 -15.96
C ILE A 543 -3.50 -21.17 -15.01
N SER A 544 -2.33 -21.54 -15.52
CA SER A 544 -1.30 -22.28 -14.79
C SER A 544 -0.91 -21.50 -13.53
N SER A 545 -0.82 -22.19 -12.39
CA SER A 545 -0.16 -21.60 -11.23
C SER A 545 1.32 -21.37 -11.55
N PRO A 546 1.92 -20.23 -11.14
CA PRO A 546 3.37 -20.08 -11.13
C PRO A 546 4.06 -21.23 -10.38
N LYS A 547 5.35 -21.42 -10.66
CA LYS A 547 6.26 -22.17 -9.78
C LYS A 547 6.47 -21.38 -8.48
N ALA A 548 6.98 -22.03 -7.43
CA ALA A 548 7.21 -21.35 -6.15
C ALA A 548 8.34 -20.31 -6.26
N ILE A 549 8.31 -19.28 -5.40
CA ILE A 549 9.38 -18.27 -5.28
C ILE A 549 10.74 -18.92 -5.00
N ALA A 550 10.75 -20.07 -4.32
CA ALA A 550 11.96 -20.89 -4.08
C ALA A 550 12.58 -21.48 -5.36
N ASP A 551 11.79 -21.68 -6.43
CA ASP A 551 12.22 -22.26 -7.71
C ASP A 551 12.91 -21.25 -8.63
N ILE A 552 12.84 -19.94 -8.32
CA ILE A 552 13.62 -18.90 -9.01
C ILE A 552 15.12 -19.21 -8.83
N PRO A 553 15.90 -19.43 -9.91
CA PRO A 553 17.31 -19.82 -9.81
C PRO A 553 18.14 -18.82 -9.00
N LYS A 554 18.95 -19.30 -8.04
CA LYS A 554 19.74 -18.44 -7.14
C LYS A 554 20.55 -17.35 -7.87
N HIS A 555 21.13 -17.67 -9.03
CA HIS A 555 21.93 -16.71 -9.81
C HIS A 555 21.11 -15.49 -10.33
N ARG A 556 19.76 -15.58 -10.40
CA ARG A 556 18.87 -14.46 -10.70
C ARG A 556 18.61 -13.56 -9.50
N LYS A 557 18.72 -14.09 -8.27
CA LYS A 557 18.52 -13.36 -7.00
C LYS A 557 19.77 -12.64 -6.49
N VAL A 558 20.93 -12.90 -7.09
CA VAL A 558 22.23 -12.37 -6.62
C VAL A 558 22.65 -11.08 -7.34
N ASN A 559 22.21 -10.84 -8.58
CA ASN A 559 22.65 -9.69 -9.38
C ASN A 559 21.52 -9.04 -10.18
N TRP A 560 21.51 -7.70 -10.25
CA TRP A 560 20.74 -6.99 -11.28
C TRP A 560 21.27 -7.35 -12.67
N GLN A 561 20.46 -7.17 -13.72
CA GLN A 561 20.83 -7.50 -15.10
C GLN A 561 21.82 -6.47 -15.74
N TRP A 562 22.79 -5.97 -14.97
CA TRP A 562 23.83 -5.02 -15.36
C TRP A 562 24.54 -5.36 -16.69
N ILE A 563 24.68 -6.66 -16.99
CA ILE A 563 25.32 -7.17 -18.20
C ILE A 563 24.56 -6.74 -19.47
N LEU A 564 23.22 -6.71 -19.42
CA LEU A 564 22.37 -6.34 -20.56
C LEU A 564 22.48 -4.84 -20.89
N PHE A 565 22.72 -4.00 -19.88
CA PHE A 565 22.89 -2.55 -20.00
C PHE A 565 24.34 -2.14 -20.31
N LYS A 566 25.27 -3.10 -20.49
CA LYS A 566 26.68 -2.80 -20.74
C LYS A 566 26.88 -2.25 -22.16
N GLY A 567 27.42 -1.04 -22.25
CA GLY A 567 27.72 -0.37 -23.52
C GLY A 567 26.62 0.56 -24.03
N LEU A 568 25.49 0.66 -23.33
CA LEU A 568 24.60 1.81 -23.50
C LEU A 568 25.30 3.09 -23.02
N LYS A 569 25.09 4.20 -23.73
CA LYS A 569 25.48 5.51 -23.21
C LYS A 569 24.51 5.91 -22.11
N TYR A 570 25.04 6.20 -20.94
CA TYR A 570 24.30 6.90 -19.90
C TYR A 570 24.19 8.35 -20.32
N GLU A 571 23.00 8.77 -20.77
CA GLU A 571 22.70 10.18 -20.90
C GLU A 571 22.28 10.69 -19.53
N ASN A 572 22.93 11.75 -19.05
CA ASN A 572 22.44 12.52 -17.91
C ASN A 572 21.21 13.32 -18.35
N ASN A 573 20.10 12.62 -18.57
CA ASN A 573 18.80 13.19 -18.28
C ASN A 573 18.78 13.43 -16.78
N ASP A 574 19.06 14.67 -16.37
CA ASP A 574 18.72 15.15 -15.04
C ASP A 574 17.20 15.00 -14.90
N PHE A 575 16.78 13.88 -14.30
CA PHE A 575 15.40 13.42 -14.15
C PHE A 575 14.69 14.29 -13.11
N ASN A 576 14.52 15.56 -13.47
CA ASN A 576 14.00 16.59 -12.63
C ASN A 576 12.49 16.38 -12.47
N GLY A 577 12.11 15.55 -11.50
CA GLY A 577 10.73 15.16 -11.19
C GLY A 577 9.76 16.34 -11.05
N TYR A 578 10.28 17.55 -10.78
CA TYR A 578 9.52 18.79 -10.85
C TYR A 578 9.02 19.09 -12.28
N ARG A 579 9.87 19.07 -13.31
CA ARG A 579 9.47 19.27 -14.73
C ARG A 579 8.48 18.22 -15.24
N ILE A 580 8.48 17.07 -14.59
CA ILE A 580 7.59 15.93 -14.84
C ILE A 580 6.22 16.18 -14.22
N LEU A 581 6.18 16.60 -12.95
CA LEU A 581 4.97 17.04 -12.27
C LEU A 581 4.34 18.26 -12.96
N ASP A 582 5.14 19.21 -13.42
CA ASP A 582 4.68 20.37 -14.19
C ASP A 582 3.88 19.94 -15.44
N LYS A 583 4.36 18.93 -16.20
CA LYS A 583 3.63 18.37 -17.35
C LYS A 583 2.31 17.70 -16.94
N LEU A 584 2.31 16.92 -15.86
CA LEU A 584 1.13 16.19 -15.39
C LEU A 584 0.06 17.15 -14.84
N GLU A 585 0.49 18.20 -14.15
CA GLU A 585 -0.35 19.30 -13.68
C GLU A 585 -0.89 20.12 -14.86
N GLU A 586 -0.06 20.48 -15.86
CA GLU A 586 -0.52 21.10 -17.10
C GLU A 586 -1.57 20.25 -17.84
N GLN A 587 -1.36 18.94 -17.95
CA GLN A 587 -2.35 18.04 -18.55
C GLN A 587 -3.66 17.99 -17.75
N TRP A 588 -3.58 17.98 -16.42
CA TRP A 588 -4.75 18.05 -15.54
C TRP A 588 -5.52 19.37 -15.73
N TYR A 589 -4.81 20.51 -15.79
CA TYR A 589 -5.42 21.82 -16.05
C TYR A 589 -6.04 21.91 -17.44
N ARG A 590 -5.37 21.42 -18.50
CA ARG A 590 -5.94 21.37 -19.86
C ARG A 590 -7.20 20.54 -19.92
N THR A 591 -7.16 19.30 -19.41
CA THR A 591 -8.34 18.42 -19.40
C THR A 591 -9.51 18.96 -18.57
N HIS A 592 -9.26 19.67 -17.46
CA HIS A 592 -10.32 20.34 -16.71
C HIS A 592 -10.89 21.58 -17.42
N MET A 593 -10.03 22.38 -18.08
CA MET A 593 -10.49 23.51 -18.92
C MET A 593 -11.34 23.03 -20.11
N ASP A 594 -10.88 22.01 -20.83
CA ASP A 594 -11.61 21.43 -21.96
C ASP A 594 -12.93 20.79 -21.49
N ASN A 595 -12.94 20.09 -20.35
CA ASN A 595 -14.18 19.56 -19.78
C ASN A 595 -15.13 20.67 -19.30
N SER A 596 -14.62 21.83 -18.84
CA SER A 596 -15.45 22.99 -18.49
C SER A 596 -16.01 23.73 -19.71
N ALA A 597 -15.27 23.76 -20.83
CA ALA A 597 -15.71 24.32 -22.10
C ALA A 597 -16.66 23.38 -22.87
N ASN A 598 -16.55 22.07 -22.63
CA ASN A 598 -17.48 21.07 -23.14
C ASN A 598 -18.74 20.96 -22.27
N SER A 599 -18.66 21.04 -20.93
CA SER A 599 -19.85 20.97 -20.07
C SER A 599 -20.82 22.13 -20.30
N THR A 600 -20.32 23.32 -20.62
CA THR A 600 -21.14 24.46 -21.04
C THR A 600 -21.82 24.24 -22.40
N LYS A 601 -21.17 23.55 -23.35
CA LYS A 601 -21.81 23.16 -24.63
C LYS A 601 -22.76 21.97 -24.51
N ILE A 602 -22.47 21.04 -23.60
CA ILE A 602 -23.28 19.84 -23.38
C ILE A 602 -24.56 20.20 -22.63
N MET A 603 -24.52 21.05 -21.59
CA MET A 603 -25.74 21.50 -20.92
C MET A 603 -26.71 22.24 -21.87
N ASP A 604 -26.19 23.00 -22.84
CA ASP A 604 -26.98 23.69 -23.87
C ASP A 604 -27.52 22.77 -25.00
N GLN A 605 -27.05 21.50 -25.09
CA GLN A 605 -27.48 20.55 -26.13
C GLN A 605 -28.19 19.29 -25.59
N GLU A 606 -27.96 18.91 -24.34
CA GLU A 606 -28.42 17.64 -23.75
C GLU A 606 -29.73 17.79 -22.93
N PHE A 607 -30.09 19.01 -22.53
CA PHE A 607 -31.38 19.34 -21.89
C PHE A 607 -32.56 19.40 -22.88
N SER A 608 -32.78 18.30 -23.61
CA SER A 608 -33.99 18.06 -24.38
C SER A 608 -35.13 17.59 -23.46
N PRO A 609 -36.38 18.07 -23.65
CA PRO A 609 -37.54 17.55 -22.92
C PRO A 609 -37.88 16.08 -23.26
N ALA A 610 -37.23 15.48 -24.26
CA ALA A 610 -37.36 14.06 -24.58
C ALA A 610 -36.88 13.14 -23.44
N ASN A 611 -35.79 13.52 -22.74
CA ASN A 611 -35.15 12.65 -21.75
C ASN A 611 -36.09 12.37 -20.55
N TRP A 612 -36.95 13.35 -20.19
CA TRP A 612 -37.99 13.18 -19.15
C TRP A 612 -39.11 12.21 -19.56
N ALA A 613 -39.30 11.95 -20.85
CA ALA A 613 -40.22 10.92 -21.33
C ALA A 613 -39.58 9.52 -21.24
N GLU A 614 -38.29 9.40 -21.60
CA GLU A 614 -37.55 8.14 -21.49
C GLU A 614 -37.34 7.70 -20.03
N GLU A 615 -36.93 8.62 -19.14
CA GLU A 615 -36.81 8.35 -17.69
C GLU A 615 -38.14 7.82 -17.11
N LYS A 616 -39.27 8.42 -17.49
CA LYS A 616 -40.61 7.94 -17.09
C LYS A 616 -40.98 6.60 -17.71
N LEU A 617 -40.63 6.33 -18.97
CA LEU A 617 -40.86 5.02 -19.59
C LEU A 617 -40.04 3.94 -18.88
N ILE A 618 -38.80 4.25 -18.50
CA ILE A 618 -37.92 3.35 -17.73
C ILE A 618 -38.48 3.14 -16.31
N GLU A 619 -39.00 4.15 -15.63
CA GLU A 619 -39.65 4.01 -14.32
C GLU A 619 -40.94 3.17 -14.39
N MET A 620 -41.79 3.41 -15.40
CA MET A 620 -43.00 2.62 -15.64
C MET A 620 -42.69 1.16 -16.01
N GLU A 621 -41.67 0.91 -16.82
CA GLU A 621 -41.25 -0.45 -17.17
C GLU A 621 -40.61 -1.18 -15.98
N ASN A 622 -39.80 -0.51 -15.17
CA ASN A 622 -39.23 -1.09 -13.94
C ASN A 622 -40.29 -1.39 -12.87
N THR A 623 -41.33 -0.56 -12.74
CA THR A 623 -42.45 -0.85 -11.82
C THR A 623 -43.32 -1.99 -12.35
N ARG A 624 -43.61 -2.03 -13.67
CA ARG A 624 -44.28 -3.16 -14.33
C ARG A 624 -43.50 -4.47 -14.17
N ARG A 625 -42.17 -4.41 -14.27
CA ARG A 625 -41.27 -5.56 -14.07
C ARG A 625 -41.32 -6.10 -12.64
N ARG A 626 -41.29 -5.23 -11.62
CA ARG A 626 -41.40 -5.65 -10.21
C ARG A 626 -42.71 -6.39 -9.94
N LEU A 627 -43.83 -5.89 -10.45
CA LEU A 627 -45.14 -6.57 -10.31
C LEU A 627 -45.15 -7.96 -10.98
N ALA A 628 -44.53 -8.11 -12.14
CA ALA A 628 -44.40 -9.41 -12.82
C ALA A 628 -43.45 -10.38 -12.08
N GLU A 629 -42.36 -9.88 -11.48
CA GLU A 629 -41.45 -10.68 -10.64
C GLU A 629 -42.12 -11.10 -9.31
N GLU A 630 -43.02 -10.29 -8.75
CA GLU A 630 -43.85 -10.65 -7.59
C GLU A 630 -44.94 -11.68 -7.95
N GLU A 631 -45.66 -11.53 -9.07
CA GLU A 631 -46.66 -12.52 -9.54
C GLU A 631 -46.02 -13.89 -9.83
N LEU A 632 -44.83 -13.91 -10.46
CA LEU A 632 -44.07 -15.14 -10.68
C LEU A 632 -43.68 -15.82 -9.37
N LYS A 633 -43.36 -15.03 -8.33
CA LYS A 633 -42.93 -15.54 -7.02
C LYS A 633 -44.07 -16.22 -6.27
N ASP A 634 -45.25 -15.60 -6.23
CA ASP A 634 -46.47 -16.20 -5.67
C ASP A 634 -46.83 -17.53 -6.35
N ARG A 635 -46.52 -17.66 -7.65
CA ARG A 635 -46.73 -18.90 -8.43
C ARG A 635 -45.67 -19.97 -8.16
N THR A 636 -44.48 -19.62 -7.64
CA THR A 636 -43.49 -20.59 -7.14
C THR A 636 -43.73 -21.03 -5.70
N ASP A 637 -44.29 -20.17 -4.84
CA ASP A 637 -44.50 -20.46 -3.42
C ASP A 637 -45.77 -21.30 -3.14
N GLN A 638 -46.57 -21.63 -4.17
CA GLN A 638 -47.66 -22.59 -4.04
C GLN A 638 -47.15 -24.04 -3.86
N PRO A 639 -47.58 -24.76 -2.80
CA PRO A 639 -47.17 -26.15 -2.58
C PRO A 639 -47.76 -27.06 -3.67
N ARG A 640 -46.88 -27.64 -4.50
CA ARG A 640 -47.28 -28.55 -5.59
C ARG A 640 -47.98 -29.79 -5.03
N GLY A 641 -49.26 -29.94 -5.36
CA GLY A 641 -50.09 -31.06 -4.93
C GLY A 641 -49.63 -32.42 -5.46
N THR A 642 -50.12 -33.48 -4.82
CA THR A 642 -49.80 -34.88 -5.12
C THR A 642 -50.25 -35.29 -6.53
N TRP A 643 -49.58 -36.28 -7.13
CA TRP A 643 -49.91 -36.77 -8.48
C TRP A 643 -51.34 -37.32 -8.58
N GLU A 644 -51.88 -37.90 -7.50
CA GLU A 644 -53.28 -38.31 -7.40
C GLU A 644 -54.26 -37.15 -7.65
N ASP A 645 -53.95 -35.93 -7.21
CA ASP A 645 -54.84 -34.78 -7.31
C ASP A 645 -54.85 -34.19 -8.73
N VAL A 646 -53.70 -34.23 -9.41
CA VAL A 646 -53.57 -33.94 -10.84
C VAL A 646 -54.35 -34.96 -11.67
N TYR A 647 -54.23 -36.26 -11.36
CA TYR A 647 -55.00 -37.30 -12.05
C TYR A 647 -56.52 -37.20 -11.79
N ARG A 648 -56.93 -36.86 -10.55
CA ARG A 648 -58.35 -36.65 -10.18
C ARG A 648 -58.95 -35.43 -10.88
N SER A 649 -58.21 -34.34 -11.04
CA SER A 649 -58.68 -33.14 -11.72
C SER A 649 -58.79 -33.35 -13.23
N ALA A 650 -57.78 -33.94 -13.88
CA ALA A 650 -57.86 -34.34 -15.29
C ALA A 650 -59.09 -35.23 -15.58
N LYS A 651 -59.35 -36.23 -14.73
CA LYS A 651 -60.50 -37.15 -14.86
C LYS A 651 -61.87 -36.52 -14.55
N ARG A 652 -61.93 -35.28 -14.04
CA ARG A 652 -63.16 -34.46 -14.00
C ARG A 652 -63.36 -33.70 -15.31
N VAL A 653 -62.29 -33.14 -15.88
CA VAL A 653 -62.34 -32.37 -17.13
C VAL A 653 -62.80 -33.26 -18.30
N ASP A 654 -62.29 -34.48 -18.43
CA ASP A 654 -62.74 -35.43 -19.45
C ASP A 654 -64.23 -35.82 -19.34
N ARG A 655 -64.81 -35.76 -18.12
CA ARG A 655 -66.25 -36.00 -17.93
C ARG A 655 -67.09 -34.81 -18.38
N ALA A 656 -66.67 -33.59 -18.03
CA ALA A 656 -67.33 -32.36 -18.46
C ALA A 656 -67.30 -32.18 -20.00
N LYS A 657 -66.27 -32.73 -20.66
CA LYS A 657 -66.10 -32.67 -22.12
C LYS A 657 -67.19 -33.38 -22.93
N ASN A 658 -67.92 -34.32 -22.31
CA ASN A 658 -69.01 -35.06 -22.95
C ASN A 658 -70.38 -34.36 -22.85
N GLU A 659 -70.48 -33.22 -22.15
CA GLU A 659 -71.73 -32.45 -21.97
C GLU A 659 -71.78 -31.19 -22.85
N LEU A 660 -71.18 -31.27 -24.06
CA LEU A 660 -71.07 -30.18 -25.03
C LEU A 660 -71.84 -30.48 -26.33
N HIS A 661 -73.15 -30.65 -26.21
CA HIS A 661 -74.08 -30.33 -27.28
C HIS A 661 -74.86 -29.06 -26.90
N GLU A 662 -74.86 -28.08 -27.81
CA GLU A 662 -75.77 -26.93 -27.89
C GLU A 662 -76.07 -26.19 -26.55
N ARG A 663 -75.27 -25.15 -26.29
CA ARG A 663 -75.58 -24.09 -25.32
C ARG A 663 -75.74 -22.76 -26.05
N ASP A 664 -76.85 -22.07 -25.77
CA ASP A 664 -77.07 -20.68 -26.23
C ASP A 664 -75.98 -19.74 -25.68
N ASP A 665 -75.64 -18.71 -26.45
CA ASP A 665 -74.67 -17.66 -26.06
C ASP A 665 -75.02 -16.97 -24.72
N ARG A 666 -76.29 -17.05 -24.29
CA ARG A 666 -76.77 -16.52 -23.00
C ARG A 666 -76.29 -17.25 -21.75
N GLU A 667 -75.75 -18.47 -21.84
CA GLU A 667 -75.11 -19.10 -20.67
C GLU A 667 -73.71 -18.54 -20.39
N LEU A 668 -73.00 -18.01 -21.41
CA LEU A 668 -71.64 -17.48 -21.27
C LEU A 668 -71.56 -16.22 -20.40
N GLU A 669 -72.62 -15.39 -20.37
CA GLU A 669 -72.71 -14.24 -19.46
C GLU A 669 -73.03 -14.65 -18.01
N ARG A 670 -73.56 -15.87 -17.79
CA ARG A 670 -74.05 -16.33 -16.48
C ARG A 670 -73.11 -17.29 -15.76
N THR A 671 -72.15 -17.89 -16.46
CA THR A 671 -70.97 -18.51 -15.87
C THR A 671 -69.78 -17.57 -16.04
N GLY A 672 -69.21 -17.08 -14.93
CA GLY A 672 -68.05 -16.17 -14.94
C GLY A 672 -66.75 -16.86 -15.40
N GLN A 673 -66.67 -17.21 -16.70
CA GLN A 673 -65.45 -17.68 -17.33
C GLN A 673 -64.54 -16.47 -17.65
N PRO A 674 -63.22 -16.56 -17.41
CA PRO A 674 -62.33 -15.43 -17.64
C PRO A 674 -62.24 -15.12 -19.14
N LEU A 675 -62.49 -13.87 -19.51
CA LEU A 675 -62.40 -13.43 -20.90
C LEU A 675 -60.93 -13.40 -21.33
N CYS A 676 -60.51 -14.36 -22.15
CA CYS A 676 -59.14 -14.45 -22.67
C CYS A 676 -58.98 -13.66 -23.97
N ILE A 677 -58.37 -12.48 -23.89
CA ILE A 677 -58.02 -11.63 -25.03
C ILE A 677 -56.62 -12.03 -25.53
N TYR A 678 -56.46 -12.30 -26.82
CA TYR A 678 -55.16 -12.64 -27.41
C TYR A 678 -54.53 -11.42 -28.09
N GLU A 679 -53.30 -11.08 -27.70
CA GLU A 679 -52.50 -10.02 -28.32
C GLU A 679 -51.12 -10.52 -28.78
N PRO A 680 -50.50 -9.90 -29.80
CA PRO A 680 -49.15 -10.27 -30.25
C PRO A 680 -48.13 -10.12 -29.13
N TYR A 681 -47.26 -11.13 -28.95
CA TYR A 681 -46.24 -11.15 -27.92
C TYR A 681 -44.85 -10.83 -28.49
N SER A 682 -44.19 -9.81 -27.93
CA SER A 682 -42.89 -9.27 -28.36
C SER A 682 -41.85 -9.22 -27.22
N GLY A 683 -42.03 -10.02 -26.16
CA GLY A 683 -41.09 -10.08 -25.03
C GLY A 683 -39.84 -10.95 -25.29
N GLU A 684 -38.99 -11.09 -24.27
CA GLU A 684 -37.80 -11.95 -24.36
C GLU A 684 -38.15 -13.38 -24.80
N GLY A 685 -37.40 -13.90 -25.77
CA GLY A 685 -37.66 -15.19 -26.41
C GLY A 685 -38.49 -15.10 -27.69
N ALA A 686 -39.30 -14.05 -27.89
CA ALA A 686 -40.12 -13.85 -29.10
C ALA A 686 -39.32 -13.36 -30.33
N TRP A 687 -38.11 -13.89 -30.54
CA TRP A 687 -37.22 -13.49 -31.62
C TRP A 687 -37.80 -13.87 -32.99
N PRO A 688 -37.98 -12.93 -33.94
CA PRO A 688 -38.63 -13.22 -35.23
C PRO A 688 -37.95 -14.29 -36.11
N PHE A 689 -36.69 -14.62 -35.85
CA PHE A 689 -35.96 -15.67 -36.57
C PHE A 689 -36.17 -17.08 -35.99
N LEU A 690 -36.84 -17.23 -34.84
CA LEU A 690 -37.13 -18.52 -34.22
C LEU A 690 -38.54 -19.06 -34.55
N HIS A 691 -39.42 -18.22 -35.11
CA HIS A 691 -40.83 -18.55 -35.32
C HIS A 691 -41.35 -18.04 -36.67
N ASN A 692 -41.92 -18.93 -37.48
CA ASN A 692 -42.49 -18.60 -38.81
C ASN A 692 -43.85 -17.86 -38.73
N SER A 693 -44.30 -17.49 -37.54
CA SER A 693 -45.61 -16.86 -37.28
C SER A 693 -45.55 -16.03 -36.01
N SER A 694 -46.29 -14.92 -35.97
CA SER A 694 -46.45 -14.10 -34.76
C SER A 694 -46.88 -14.95 -33.56
N LEU A 695 -46.15 -14.84 -32.45
CA LEU A 695 -46.58 -15.38 -31.17
C LEU A 695 -47.71 -14.51 -30.59
N TYR A 696 -48.64 -15.12 -29.88
CA TYR A 696 -49.73 -14.43 -29.19
C TYR A 696 -49.73 -14.85 -27.71
N ARG A 697 -49.94 -13.89 -26.80
CA ARG A 697 -50.25 -14.19 -25.38
C ARG A 697 -51.73 -13.98 -25.12
N GLY A 698 -52.33 -14.87 -24.34
CA GLY A 698 -53.69 -14.72 -23.83
C GLY A 698 -53.68 -14.00 -22.48
N ILE A 699 -54.40 -12.89 -22.38
CA ILE A 699 -54.67 -12.15 -21.14
C ILE A 699 -56.07 -12.52 -20.68
N GLY A 700 -56.18 -13.27 -19.58
CA GLY A 700 -57.45 -13.65 -18.97
C GLY A 700 -57.91 -12.60 -17.96
N LEU A 701 -59.05 -11.94 -18.22
CA LEU A 701 -59.68 -11.04 -17.26
C LEU A 701 -60.39 -11.87 -16.17
N VAL A 702 -59.86 -11.81 -14.95
CA VAL A 702 -60.52 -12.33 -13.73
C VAL A 702 -61.20 -11.15 -13.03
N GLY A 703 -62.52 -11.23 -12.84
CA GLY A 703 -63.27 -10.23 -12.10
C GLY A 703 -62.94 -10.27 -10.61
N TYR A 704 -62.58 -9.12 -10.03
CA TYR A 704 -62.51 -8.94 -8.58
C TYR A 704 -63.88 -8.51 -8.06
N ASP A 705 -64.49 -9.31 -7.20
CA ASP A 705 -65.67 -8.92 -6.44
C ASP A 705 -65.30 -7.82 -5.43
N PHE A 706 -66.08 -6.74 -5.39
CA PHE A 706 -65.98 -5.70 -4.36
C PHE A 706 -66.86 -6.04 -3.15
N PHE A 707 -66.24 -6.16 -1.98
CA PHE A 707 -66.87 -6.12 -0.65
C PHE A 707 -65.91 -5.53 0.39
#